data_AF-R4Z471-F1
#
_entry.id   AF-R4Z471-F1
#
_cell.length_a   1.000
_cell.length_b   1.000
_cell.length_c   1.000
_cell.angle_alpha   90.00
_cell.angle_beta   90.00
_cell.angle_gamma   90.00
#
_symmetry.space_group_name_H-M   'P 1'
#
loop_
_entity.id
_entity.type
_entity.pdbx_description
1 polymer ?
#
loop_
_entity_poly.entity_id
_entity_poly.type
_entity_poly.pdbx_seq_one_letter_code
_entity_poly.pdbx_strand_id
1 'polypeptide(L)'
;MNDQRGTGAHSPSVVARLLIGILLVLGVTTQVVSTPSAGAADPKEAPADPPVTASSGTDAALRSDPIPPELVGAEPAPVPAARSGEALEDIACIGNGTSGKRVQLVYAYRAGTSNRSGTYASSIRTWATQFDEYLAGEAAATGGNRRVRFVHDAGCQPTVMTVQVPSNATEYDAAVDALEAAGLASSNRKYLVYADWNVSGLCGVGTYYGDEDPSSSNYNNTEGGHAFTYLSCWDWNTSRTALHELFHNLGAVQTNAPNGNGGHCIDGTLSGSDIMCYGSGSFDACDAAGPRIMDCGRDDYFNVTPVAGSYLATHWNPATSEYLAAPSGCAPQDAFAKSYPIGGTRGWTKGSNAGCGVESGEPTHAGSRSRSVWWTYTAPSAGLVTVDTFGSTFDTSLAVYSGNSVGSLSAVASNDDSGSGVQSQVTFNAAAGNRYRIAVDGWNGATGAIKLSWKHAASPANDNLADATTVAGGSGSTSGSSVGSTRETGEPMHRRRGFPSVWWSWTAPSTGTLRLDTLGSNFDTVLAAYTGTNAGALVAKAQNDDGQSDYTSEVLMPVKAGVTYRWAVSGYGGDTGAVSLNWNLQTVQCSISNTNPFNDVPNSAWYRNAVLWLVQRGITSGTGPGRYSPNSAVTRGQMAVFLWNTAGQPAAIYGHGFSDVPSGSYANNAVAWLVEQGITSGTGPDRYSPNSPVTRGQMATFLWRMIGGVYAGADHGFYDVYPDDYYDRAVAWLVREGITSGTSQWEFSPNQRVSRAQMAVFLNKRACG
;
A
#
# COMPACT_ATOMS: atom_id res chain seq x y z
N MET A 1 1.14 -52.65 11.38
CA MET A 1 1.67 -53.89 11.97
C MET A 1 3.19 -53.75 12.03
N ASN A 2 3.75 -53.86 13.24
CA ASN A 2 5.15 -54.09 13.67
C ASN A 2 6.36 -53.47 12.91
N ASP A 3 7.50 -53.12 13.56
CA ASP A 3 7.80 -52.68 14.94
C ASP A 3 9.31 -52.26 15.03
N GLN A 4 9.70 -51.53 16.08
CA GLN A 4 11.04 -51.41 16.72
C GLN A 4 12.21 -50.61 16.10
N ARG A 5 12.67 -49.64 16.93
CA ARG A 5 14.07 -49.20 17.24
C ARG A 5 14.85 -48.36 16.19
N GLY A 6 15.69 -47.40 16.59
CA GLY A 6 16.08 -47.01 17.96
C GLY A 6 16.84 -45.67 18.04
N THR A 7 17.18 -45.26 19.27
CA THR A 7 17.69 -43.93 19.65
C THR A 7 19.21 -43.75 19.51
N GLY A 8 19.67 -42.54 19.15
CA GLY A 8 21.09 -42.11 19.23
C GLY A 8 21.21 -40.59 19.32
N ALA A 9 21.92 -40.08 20.32
CA ALA A 9 21.93 -38.66 20.71
C ALA A 9 22.97 -37.79 19.99
N HIS A 10 22.76 -36.46 19.97
CA HIS A 10 23.80 -35.46 20.26
C HIS A 10 23.17 -34.13 20.76
N SER A 11 23.99 -33.31 21.44
CA SER A 11 23.57 -32.33 22.47
C SER A 11 23.15 -30.94 21.98
N PRO A 12 22.27 -30.22 22.72
CA PRO A 12 22.18 -28.76 22.71
C PRO A 12 22.99 -28.12 23.87
N SER A 13 23.72 -27.04 23.59
CA SER A 13 24.50 -26.29 24.61
C SER A 13 23.67 -25.22 25.32
N VAL A 14 23.86 -25.15 26.64
CA VAL A 14 23.18 -24.26 27.59
C VAL A 14 23.59 -22.79 27.46
N VAL A 15 22.63 -21.87 27.58
CA VAL A 15 22.85 -20.56 28.22
C VAL A 15 21.82 -20.38 29.33
N ALA A 16 22.28 -20.08 30.54
CA ALA A 16 21.49 -20.18 31.76
C ALA A 16 20.63 -18.92 32.04
N ARG A 17 19.40 -19.12 32.50
CA ARG A 17 18.62 -18.12 33.24
C ARG A 17 18.88 -18.29 34.73
N LEU A 18 19.27 -17.23 35.43
CA LEU A 18 19.40 -17.24 36.89
C LEU A 18 18.10 -16.70 37.51
N LEU A 19 17.42 -17.54 38.29
CA LEU A 19 16.30 -17.15 39.16
C LEU A 19 16.78 -17.23 40.61
N ILE A 20 16.70 -16.12 41.34
CA ILE A 20 16.67 -16.09 42.80
C ILE A 20 15.54 -15.15 43.19
N GLY A 21 14.60 -15.65 43.99
CA GLY A 21 13.70 -14.83 44.79
C GLY A 21 13.69 -15.36 46.22
N ILE A 22 13.38 -14.52 47.20
CA ILE A 22 12.79 -14.90 48.50
C ILE A 22 12.33 -13.65 49.29
N LEU A 23 11.06 -13.72 49.74
CA LEU A 23 10.34 -13.06 50.85
C LEU A 23 10.46 -11.55 51.18
N LEU A 24 9.31 -10.86 51.03
CA LEU A 24 8.46 -10.29 52.11
C LEU A 24 9.10 -9.65 53.36
N VAL A 25 8.84 -8.34 53.57
CA VAL A 25 8.33 -7.73 54.84
C VAL A 25 7.40 -6.54 54.52
N LEU A 26 6.39 -6.28 55.36
CA LEU A 26 5.43 -5.17 55.24
C LEU A 26 6.04 -3.78 55.52
N GLY A 27 5.42 -2.74 54.95
CA GLY A 27 5.65 -1.34 55.33
C GLY A 27 4.53 -0.42 54.85
N VAL A 28 3.46 -0.27 55.63
CA VAL A 28 2.39 0.72 55.38
C VAL A 28 2.80 2.05 55.97
N THR A 29 2.81 3.12 55.17
CA THR A 29 2.82 4.51 55.67
C THR A 29 1.66 5.29 55.06
N THR A 30 0.75 5.69 55.94
CA THR A 30 -0.36 6.60 55.64
C THR A 30 0.15 8.03 55.50
N GLN A 31 -0.32 8.78 54.49
CA GLN A 31 -0.44 10.22 54.62
C GLN A 31 -1.90 10.64 54.46
N VAL A 32 -2.35 11.40 55.47
CA VAL A 32 -3.68 11.98 55.58
C VAL A 32 -3.64 13.36 54.93
N VAL A 33 -4.62 13.64 54.06
CA VAL A 33 -4.98 15.03 53.71
C VAL A 33 -6.43 15.25 54.11
N SER A 34 -6.65 16.31 54.88
CA SER A 34 -7.88 16.63 55.59
C SER A 34 -8.94 17.28 54.70
N THR A 35 -10.18 16.83 54.83
CA THR A 35 -11.38 17.57 54.41
C THR A 35 -11.64 18.79 55.32
N PRO A 36 -12.00 19.95 54.78
CA PRO A 36 -12.87 20.91 55.46
C PRO A 36 -14.33 20.69 55.05
N SER A 37 -15.23 20.66 56.03
CA SER A 37 -16.69 20.61 55.84
C SER A 37 -17.29 21.87 56.47
N ALA A 38 -18.07 22.62 55.70
CA ALA A 38 -19.18 23.53 56.08
C ALA A 38 -19.32 24.60 54.96
N GLY A 39 -20.53 25.01 54.57
CA GLY A 39 -21.85 24.57 55.02
C GLY A 39 -22.94 25.06 54.05
N ALA A 40 -24.19 24.66 54.30
CA ALA A 40 -25.33 25.09 53.50
C ALA A 40 -25.59 26.60 53.67
N ALA A 41 -25.94 27.26 52.57
CA ALA A 41 -26.50 28.60 52.53
C ALA A 41 -27.71 28.61 51.58
N ASP A 42 -28.77 29.32 51.97
CA ASP A 42 -30.02 29.43 51.22
C ASP A 42 -29.83 30.06 49.82
N PRO A 43 -30.76 29.79 48.88
CA PRO A 43 -30.65 30.27 47.51
C PRO A 43 -30.82 31.79 47.45
N LYS A 44 -29.75 32.50 47.12
CA LYS A 44 -29.88 33.80 46.46
C LYS A 44 -30.25 33.57 45.00
N GLU A 45 -31.34 34.19 44.56
CA GLU A 45 -31.60 34.39 43.14
C GLU A 45 -30.34 34.95 42.47
N ALA A 46 -29.83 34.23 41.47
CA ALA A 46 -28.94 34.84 40.50
C ALA A 46 -29.74 35.94 39.78
N PRO A 47 -29.14 37.11 39.47
CA PRO A 47 -29.83 38.11 38.69
C PRO A 47 -30.23 37.51 37.35
N ALA A 48 -31.45 37.79 36.90
CA ALA A 48 -31.85 37.44 35.54
C ALA A 48 -30.87 38.09 34.56
N ASP A 49 -30.21 37.27 33.75
CA ASP A 49 -29.42 37.79 32.63
C ASP A 49 -30.33 38.65 31.74
N PRO A 50 -29.81 39.76 31.18
CA PRO A 50 -30.60 40.60 30.31
C PRO A 50 -31.06 39.78 29.10
N PRO A 51 -32.29 40.00 28.58
CA PRO A 51 -32.76 39.27 27.42
C PRO A 51 -31.80 39.52 26.26
N VAL A 52 -31.17 38.45 25.76
CA VAL A 52 -30.39 38.47 24.52
C VAL A 52 -31.40 38.63 23.38
N THR A 53 -31.76 39.87 23.09
CA THR A 53 -32.59 40.22 21.94
C THR A 53 -31.83 39.87 20.67
N ALA A 54 -32.49 39.19 19.72
CA ALA A 54 -32.02 39.14 18.34
C ALA A 54 -31.69 40.57 17.88
N SER A 55 -30.44 40.83 17.49
CA SER A 55 -30.00 42.20 17.23
C SER A 55 -30.46 42.64 15.85
N SER A 56 -31.61 43.31 15.78
CA SER A 56 -32.06 44.09 14.62
C SER A 56 -31.17 45.33 14.48
N GLY A 57 -29.99 45.17 13.89
CA GLY A 57 -28.98 46.22 13.78
C GLY A 57 -27.94 45.90 12.71
N THR A 58 -27.83 46.80 11.74
CA THR A 58 -26.93 46.74 10.58
C THR A 58 -25.47 46.44 10.95
N ASP A 59 -24.83 45.53 10.19
CA ASP A 59 -23.39 45.24 10.14
C ASP A 59 -22.71 44.53 11.34
N ALA A 60 -23.42 43.68 12.10
CA ALA A 60 -22.76 42.72 13.02
C ALA A 60 -23.40 41.32 13.15
N ALA A 61 -24.65 41.12 12.71
CA ALA A 61 -25.39 39.86 12.90
C ALA A 61 -25.66 39.07 11.60
N LEU A 62 -25.30 39.62 10.44
CA LEU A 62 -25.49 38.96 9.14
C LEU A 62 -24.14 38.45 8.62
N ARG A 63 -24.08 37.14 8.33
CA ARG A 63 -22.93 36.48 7.70
C ARG A 63 -23.28 36.23 6.24
N SER A 64 -22.66 36.99 5.35
CA SER A 64 -23.03 37.05 3.94
C SER A 64 -21.97 36.37 3.05
N ASP A 65 -22.37 35.33 2.33
CA ASP A 65 -21.47 34.46 1.58
C ASP A 65 -21.06 35.07 0.22
N PRO A 66 -19.79 35.49 0.01
CA PRO A 66 -19.37 36.07 -1.26
C PRO A 66 -19.41 35.05 -2.41
N ILE A 67 -19.74 35.51 -3.62
CA ILE A 67 -19.69 34.68 -4.85
C ILE A 67 -18.31 33.97 -4.95
N PRO A 68 -18.28 32.63 -5.09
CA PRO A 68 -17.04 31.87 -5.22
C PRO A 68 -16.10 32.44 -6.29
N PRO A 69 -14.77 32.46 -6.09
CA PRO A 69 -13.81 32.93 -7.10
C PRO A 69 -13.97 32.25 -8.47
N GLU A 70 -14.42 30.99 -8.45
CA GLU A 70 -14.73 30.13 -9.61
C GLU A 70 -15.93 30.63 -10.44
N LEU A 71 -16.76 31.53 -9.88
CA LEU A 71 -17.91 32.19 -10.52
C LEU A 71 -17.70 33.68 -10.80
N VAL A 72 -16.61 34.28 -10.32
CA VAL A 72 -16.34 35.72 -10.50
C VAL A 72 -16.05 36.02 -11.97
N GLY A 73 -16.96 36.78 -12.60
CA GLY A 73 -16.86 37.18 -14.01
C GLY A 73 -17.52 36.22 -15.00
N ALA A 74 -18.19 35.16 -14.53
CA ALA A 74 -19.09 34.36 -15.36
C ALA A 74 -20.45 35.08 -15.55
N GLU A 75 -21.05 34.95 -16.74
CA GLU A 75 -22.50 35.20 -16.91
C GLU A 75 -23.27 34.29 -15.93
N PRO A 76 -24.42 34.74 -15.36
CA PRO A 76 -25.20 33.91 -14.46
C PRO A 76 -25.51 32.57 -15.11
N ALA A 77 -25.07 31.48 -14.47
CA ALA A 77 -25.18 30.14 -15.05
C ALA A 77 -26.65 29.87 -15.45
N PRO A 78 -26.93 29.49 -16.71
CA PRO A 78 -28.28 29.16 -17.12
C PRO A 78 -28.82 28.04 -16.23
N VAL A 79 -29.96 28.32 -15.57
CA VAL A 79 -30.56 27.38 -14.63
C VAL A 79 -30.73 26.01 -15.31
N PRO A 80 -30.21 24.92 -14.72
CA PRO A 80 -30.35 23.59 -15.30
C PRO A 80 -31.82 23.28 -15.55
N ALA A 81 -32.13 22.76 -16.74
CA ALA A 81 -33.47 22.29 -17.04
C ALA A 81 -33.87 21.21 -16.03
N ALA A 82 -35.14 21.21 -15.62
CA ALA A 82 -35.67 20.30 -14.61
C ALA A 82 -35.30 18.84 -14.95
N ARG A 83 -34.51 18.18 -14.07
CA ARG A 83 -34.22 16.76 -14.20
C ARG A 83 -35.49 15.97 -13.97
N SER A 84 -36.08 15.45 -15.05
CA SER A 84 -37.22 14.57 -14.97
C SER A 84 -36.79 13.15 -14.57
N GLY A 85 -37.14 12.73 -13.35
CA GLY A 85 -37.34 11.32 -13.05
C GLY A 85 -36.21 10.52 -12.40
N GLU A 86 -35.37 11.13 -11.56
CA GLU A 86 -34.73 10.32 -10.50
C GLU A 86 -35.78 10.01 -9.42
N ALA A 87 -35.86 8.74 -8.99
CA ALA A 87 -36.75 8.34 -7.92
C ALA A 87 -36.26 8.98 -6.62
N LEU A 88 -37.13 9.71 -5.94
CA LEU A 88 -36.84 10.39 -4.67
C LEU A 88 -36.93 9.37 -3.52
N GLU A 89 -36.04 8.39 -3.55
CA GLU A 89 -35.77 7.47 -2.46
C GLU A 89 -34.68 8.08 -1.54
N ASP A 90 -34.75 7.79 -0.24
CA ASP A 90 -33.79 8.19 0.80
C ASP A 90 -33.72 9.67 1.22
N ILE A 91 -34.83 10.23 1.71
CA ILE A 91 -34.75 11.04 2.96
C ILE A 91 -35.17 10.21 4.16
N ALA A 92 -34.74 10.61 5.35
CA ALA A 92 -35.18 9.96 6.58
C ALA A 92 -36.67 10.23 6.85
N CYS A 93 -37.53 9.24 6.52
CA CYS A 93 -38.98 9.32 6.74
C CYS A 93 -39.34 9.17 8.22
N ILE A 94 -39.15 10.25 8.98
CA ILE A 94 -39.21 10.25 10.43
C ILE A 94 -40.58 10.75 10.89
N GLY A 95 -41.39 9.85 11.45
CA GLY A 95 -42.71 10.16 12.00
C GLY A 95 -43.72 10.60 10.92
N ASN A 96 -44.68 11.44 11.29
CA ASN A 96 -45.74 11.91 10.39
C ASN A 96 -45.34 13.07 9.45
N GLY A 97 -44.04 13.29 9.24
CA GLY A 97 -43.53 14.36 8.38
C GLY A 97 -43.73 15.80 8.85
N THR A 98 -44.53 16.06 9.88
CA THR A 98 -44.98 17.42 10.21
C THR A 98 -44.80 17.81 11.68
N SER A 99 -44.80 16.86 12.61
CA SER A 99 -44.62 17.12 14.05
C SER A 99 -43.16 17.29 14.47
N GLY A 100 -42.92 18.13 15.48
CA GLY A 100 -41.61 18.42 16.06
C GLY A 100 -40.74 19.37 15.24
N LYS A 101 -39.50 19.58 15.70
CA LYS A 101 -38.45 20.37 15.04
C LYS A 101 -38.08 19.76 13.68
N ARG A 102 -38.19 20.57 12.61
CA ARG A 102 -37.98 20.15 11.21
C ARG A 102 -37.44 21.26 10.31
N VAL A 103 -36.76 20.86 9.25
CA VAL A 103 -36.36 21.78 8.16
C VAL A 103 -37.46 21.85 7.12
N GLN A 104 -37.95 23.05 6.83
CA GLN A 104 -38.99 23.31 5.83
C GLN A 104 -38.33 23.89 4.57
N LEU A 105 -38.53 23.23 3.42
CA LEU A 105 -38.12 23.79 2.13
C LEU A 105 -39.13 24.87 1.71
N VAL A 106 -38.62 26.02 1.27
CA VAL A 106 -39.41 27.17 0.83
C VAL A 106 -38.87 27.66 -0.52
N TYR A 107 -39.75 27.83 -1.51
CA TYR A 107 -39.48 28.63 -2.71
C TYR A 107 -40.12 30.00 -2.50
N ALA A 108 -39.30 31.05 -2.46
CA ALA A 108 -39.74 32.42 -2.28
C ALA A 108 -39.59 33.22 -3.57
N TYR A 109 -40.59 34.01 -3.95
CA TYR A 109 -40.53 34.89 -5.13
C TYR A 109 -41.13 36.27 -4.85
N ARG A 110 -40.65 37.31 -5.54
CA ARG A 110 -41.08 38.69 -5.28
C ARG A 110 -42.40 39.05 -5.96
N ALA A 111 -43.17 39.95 -5.34
CA ALA A 111 -44.32 40.57 -5.97
C ALA A 111 -43.91 41.26 -7.28
N GLY A 112 -44.67 41.03 -8.36
CA GLY A 112 -44.35 41.51 -9.70
C GLY A 112 -43.47 40.57 -10.54
N THR A 113 -42.93 39.47 -10.00
CA THR A 113 -42.28 38.41 -10.79
C THR A 113 -43.23 37.23 -11.04
N SER A 114 -42.86 36.35 -11.98
CA SER A 114 -43.63 35.12 -12.25
C SER A 114 -43.35 34.06 -11.20
N ASN A 115 -44.41 33.40 -10.70
CA ASN A 115 -44.26 32.23 -9.84
C ASN A 115 -43.75 31.04 -10.68
N ARG A 116 -42.56 30.53 -10.37
CA ARG A 116 -41.91 29.39 -11.03
C ARG A 116 -41.81 28.14 -10.14
N SER A 117 -42.55 28.09 -9.03
CA SER A 117 -42.47 26.97 -8.07
C SER A 117 -42.77 25.62 -8.71
N GLY A 118 -43.74 25.55 -9.63
CA GLY A 118 -44.06 24.33 -10.38
C GLY A 118 -42.91 23.81 -11.27
N THR A 119 -42.00 24.68 -11.68
CA THR A 119 -40.79 24.31 -12.44
C THR A 119 -39.68 23.80 -11.52
N TYR A 120 -39.52 24.40 -10.33
CA TYR A 120 -38.36 24.17 -9.46
C TYR A 120 -38.60 23.27 -8.26
N ALA A 121 -39.85 23.00 -7.86
CA ALA A 121 -40.13 22.19 -6.67
C ALA A 121 -39.52 20.78 -6.70
N SER A 122 -39.37 20.17 -7.89
CA SER A 122 -38.67 18.88 -8.02
C SER A 122 -37.16 19.01 -7.90
N SER A 123 -36.55 20.02 -8.54
CA SER A 123 -35.12 20.30 -8.36
C SER A 123 -34.79 20.57 -6.90
N ILE A 124 -35.59 21.39 -6.21
CA ILE A 124 -35.45 21.70 -4.78
C ILE A 124 -35.52 20.44 -3.90
N ARG A 125 -36.37 19.45 -4.24
CA ARG A 125 -36.37 18.16 -3.54
C ARG A 125 -35.08 17.36 -3.78
N THR A 126 -34.65 17.21 -5.02
CA THR A 126 -33.40 16.49 -5.39
C THR A 126 -32.17 17.13 -4.75
N TRP A 127 -32.12 18.46 -4.75
CA TRP A 127 -31.11 19.27 -4.06
C TRP A 127 -31.09 19.00 -2.55
N ALA A 128 -32.26 18.98 -1.92
CA ALA A 128 -32.40 18.66 -0.50
C ALA A 128 -31.98 17.22 -0.14
N THR A 129 -32.28 16.24 -1.00
CA THR A 129 -31.86 14.85 -0.76
C THR A 129 -30.34 14.68 -0.92
N GLN A 130 -29.73 15.31 -1.94
CA GLN A 130 -28.30 15.21 -2.20
C GLN A 130 -27.42 15.73 -1.06
N PHE A 131 -27.79 16.84 -0.42
CA PHE A 131 -27.02 17.34 0.72
C PHE A 131 -27.30 16.55 2.02
N ASP A 132 -28.49 15.98 2.18
CA ASP A 132 -28.80 15.07 3.30
C ASP A 132 -27.99 13.76 3.21
N GLU A 133 -27.78 13.22 2.00
CA GLU A 133 -26.86 12.10 1.79
C GLU A 133 -25.40 12.45 2.12
N TYR A 134 -24.98 13.68 1.82
CA TYR A 134 -23.65 14.16 2.17
C TYR A 134 -23.46 14.26 3.70
N LEU A 135 -24.42 14.86 4.42
CA LEU A 135 -24.45 14.87 5.88
C LEU A 135 -24.46 13.46 6.47
N ALA A 136 -25.17 12.53 5.85
CA ALA A 136 -25.19 11.12 6.24
C ALA A 136 -23.80 10.47 6.12
N GLY A 137 -23.04 10.82 5.08
CA GLY A 137 -21.66 10.42 4.88
C GLY A 137 -20.75 10.89 6.02
N GLU A 138 -20.84 12.16 6.40
CA GLU A 138 -20.06 12.74 7.51
C GLU A 138 -20.43 12.12 8.86
N ALA A 139 -21.72 11.82 9.08
CA ALA A 139 -22.20 11.15 10.28
C ALA A 139 -21.69 9.70 10.37
N ALA A 140 -21.76 8.95 9.26
CA ALA A 140 -21.21 7.60 9.17
C ALA A 140 -19.69 7.59 9.40
N ALA A 141 -18.98 8.54 8.78
CA ALA A 141 -17.55 8.68 8.90
C ALA A 141 -17.10 9.17 10.29
N THR A 142 -18.00 9.78 11.07
CA THR A 142 -17.80 10.07 12.51
C THR A 142 -18.32 8.97 13.44
N GLY A 143 -18.82 7.84 12.92
CA GLY A 143 -19.15 6.63 13.69
C GLY A 143 -20.62 6.51 14.14
N GLY A 144 -21.55 7.17 13.46
CA GLY A 144 -22.98 7.12 13.77
C GLY A 144 -23.87 7.37 12.56
N ASN A 145 -25.09 7.84 12.78
CA ASN A 145 -26.03 8.16 11.70
C ASN A 145 -26.83 9.42 12.07
N ARG A 146 -26.87 10.39 11.14
CA ARG A 146 -27.64 11.63 11.22
C ARG A 146 -28.12 12.01 9.84
N ARG A 147 -29.39 12.41 9.78
CA ARG A 147 -30.09 12.94 8.60
C ARG A 147 -30.93 14.13 9.01
N VAL A 148 -31.21 15.02 8.07
CA VAL A 148 -32.08 16.17 8.25
C VAL A 148 -33.53 15.72 8.39
N ARG A 149 -34.23 16.25 9.39
CA ARG A 149 -35.66 16.02 9.58
C ARG A 149 -36.46 16.98 8.72
N PHE A 150 -36.58 16.70 7.42
CA PHE A 150 -37.42 17.53 6.55
C PHE A 150 -38.91 17.48 6.95
N VAL A 151 -39.64 18.54 6.61
CA VAL A 151 -41.09 18.52 6.54
C VAL A 151 -41.51 17.77 5.28
N HIS A 152 -42.13 16.59 5.43
CA HIS A 152 -42.49 15.70 4.33
C HIS A 152 -43.97 15.32 4.33
N ASP A 153 -44.46 14.87 3.18
CA ASP A 153 -45.82 14.34 3.04
C ASP A 153 -45.92 12.86 3.49
N ALA A 154 -47.10 12.26 3.32
CA ALA A 154 -47.35 10.85 3.67
C ALA A 154 -46.60 9.85 2.78
N GLY A 155 -46.06 10.28 1.63
CA GLY A 155 -45.20 9.50 0.75
C GLY A 155 -43.71 9.71 1.02
N CYS A 156 -43.36 10.26 2.18
CA CYS A 156 -41.99 10.58 2.59
C CYS A 156 -41.30 11.63 1.70
N GLN A 157 -42.04 12.45 0.93
CA GLN A 157 -41.46 13.42 0.01
C GLN A 157 -41.31 14.81 0.67
N PRO A 158 -40.14 15.46 0.63
CA PRO A 158 -39.97 16.81 1.17
C PRO A 158 -40.95 17.81 0.53
N THR A 159 -41.68 18.52 1.37
CA THR A 159 -42.64 19.53 0.93
C THR A 159 -41.95 20.86 0.64
N VAL A 160 -42.29 21.50 -0.48
CA VAL A 160 -41.76 22.82 -0.86
C VAL A 160 -42.90 23.83 -0.73
N MET A 161 -42.85 24.68 0.29
CA MET A 161 -43.80 25.78 0.45
C MET A 161 -43.52 26.88 -0.58
N THR A 162 -44.54 27.44 -1.21
CA THR A 162 -44.41 28.58 -2.12
C THR A 162 -44.86 29.85 -1.40
N VAL A 163 -44.00 30.86 -1.31
CA VAL A 163 -44.31 32.14 -0.64
C VAL A 163 -44.02 33.31 -1.57
N GLN A 164 -44.96 34.26 -1.66
CA GLN A 164 -44.74 35.53 -2.33
C GLN A 164 -44.32 36.58 -1.30
N VAL A 165 -43.14 37.18 -1.47
CA VAL A 165 -42.65 38.30 -0.64
C VAL A 165 -42.89 39.63 -1.37
N PRO A 166 -42.94 40.78 -0.67
CA PRO A 166 -43.03 42.11 -1.29
C PRO A 166 -41.92 42.38 -2.31
N SER A 167 -42.18 43.27 -3.26
CA SER A 167 -41.21 43.61 -4.33
C SER A 167 -39.95 44.30 -3.81
N ASN A 168 -40.03 44.92 -2.63
CA ASN A 168 -38.94 45.59 -1.93
C ASN A 168 -38.20 44.70 -0.92
N ALA A 169 -38.49 43.39 -0.84
CA ALA A 169 -37.69 42.43 -0.08
C ALA A 169 -36.35 42.16 -0.81
N THR A 170 -35.49 43.20 -0.85
CA THR A 170 -34.24 43.19 -1.64
C THR A 170 -33.11 42.44 -0.95
N GLU A 171 -33.03 42.58 0.37
CA GLU A 171 -31.99 42.05 1.25
C GLU A 171 -32.59 41.05 2.28
N TYR A 172 -31.73 40.38 3.04
CA TYR A 172 -32.09 39.32 3.99
C TYR A 172 -33.16 39.73 5.01
N ASP A 173 -32.92 40.77 5.82
CA ASP A 173 -33.85 41.17 6.90
C ASP A 173 -35.26 41.45 6.37
N ALA A 174 -35.37 42.23 5.30
CA ALA A 174 -36.64 42.57 4.67
C ALA A 174 -37.34 41.35 4.03
N ALA A 175 -36.58 40.31 3.67
CA ALA A 175 -37.13 39.03 3.22
C ALA A 175 -37.57 38.15 4.40
N VAL A 176 -36.82 38.12 5.51
CA VAL A 176 -37.19 37.43 6.76
C VAL A 176 -38.48 38.02 7.32
N ASP A 177 -38.55 39.34 7.52
CA ASP A 177 -39.76 40.06 7.97
C ASP A 177 -41.00 39.67 7.15
N ALA A 178 -40.83 39.56 5.82
CA ALA A 178 -41.89 39.19 4.90
C ALA A 178 -42.31 37.70 5.00
N LEU A 179 -41.35 36.78 5.22
CA LEU A 179 -41.65 35.37 5.46
C LEU A 179 -42.32 35.16 6.82
N GLU A 180 -41.86 35.85 7.87
CA GLU A 180 -42.46 35.81 9.20
C GLU A 180 -43.89 36.38 9.19
N ALA A 181 -44.11 37.51 8.51
CA ALA A 181 -45.45 38.06 8.28
C ALA A 181 -46.35 37.10 7.46
N ALA A 182 -45.77 36.23 6.63
CA ALA A 182 -46.46 35.14 5.94
C ALA A 182 -46.64 33.88 6.80
N GLY A 183 -46.26 33.91 8.08
CA GLY A 183 -46.43 32.83 9.06
C GLY A 183 -45.23 31.90 9.24
N LEU A 184 -44.09 32.17 8.59
CA LEU A 184 -42.88 31.36 8.66
C LEU A 184 -41.96 31.83 9.81
N ALA A 185 -42.49 31.85 11.04
CA ALA A 185 -41.80 32.30 12.26
C ALA A 185 -41.78 31.23 13.38
N SER A 186 -42.03 29.95 13.05
CA SER A 186 -42.14 28.90 14.07
C SER A 186 -40.78 28.46 14.62
N SER A 187 -40.62 28.46 15.94
CA SER A 187 -39.45 27.92 16.65
C SER A 187 -39.28 26.40 16.55
N ASN A 188 -40.22 25.68 15.90
CA ASN A 188 -40.05 24.28 15.51
C ASN A 188 -39.62 24.14 14.03
N ARG A 189 -39.18 25.22 13.38
CA ARG A 189 -38.80 25.25 11.97
C ARG A 189 -37.49 26.00 11.76
N LYS A 190 -36.58 25.37 11.02
CA LYS A 190 -35.59 26.10 10.22
C LYS A 190 -36.09 26.12 8.78
N TYR A 191 -36.18 27.31 8.18
CA TYR A 191 -36.68 27.49 6.82
C TYR A 191 -35.50 27.55 5.86
N LEU A 192 -35.37 26.56 4.98
CA LEU A 192 -34.38 26.57 3.90
C LEU A 192 -35.03 27.19 2.66
N VAL A 193 -34.68 28.44 2.38
CA VAL A 193 -35.32 29.33 1.42
C VAL A 193 -34.52 29.37 0.12
N TYR A 194 -35.11 28.84 -0.93
CA TYR A 194 -34.67 29.04 -2.31
C TYR A 194 -35.32 30.34 -2.81
N ALA A 195 -34.55 31.43 -2.75
CA ALA A 195 -34.98 32.78 -3.09
C ALA A 195 -34.84 33.05 -4.59
N ASP A 196 -35.96 33.26 -5.28
CA ASP A 196 -36.01 33.41 -6.75
C ASP A 196 -35.63 34.82 -7.21
N TRP A 197 -34.46 35.26 -6.75
CA TRP A 197 -33.76 36.50 -7.06
C TRP A 197 -32.27 36.33 -6.71
N ASN A 198 -31.44 37.29 -7.16
CA ASN A 198 -30.05 37.40 -6.74
C ASN A 198 -29.87 38.61 -5.82
N VAL A 199 -28.91 38.52 -4.90
CA VAL A 199 -28.35 39.66 -4.17
C VAL A 199 -26.92 39.86 -4.68
N SER A 200 -26.51 41.11 -4.88
CA SER A 200 -25.24 41.41 -5.55
C SER A 200 -24.05 40.90 -4.73
N GLY A 201 -23.29 39.98 -5.31
CA GLY A 201 -22.10 39.43 -4.66
C GLY A 201 -22.37 38.30 -3.68
N LEU A 202 -23.64 37.85 -3.47
CA LEU A 202 -23.95 36.79 -2.50
C LEU A 202 -24.46 35.48 -3.13
N CYS A 203 -24.03 34.35 -2.58
CA CYS A 203 -24.63 33.03 -2.85
C CYS A 203 -25.74 32.64 -1.88
N GLY A 204 -25.62 33.05 -0.61
CA GLY A 204 -26.61 32.81 0.43
C GLY A 204 -26.41 33.71 1.65
N VAL A 205 -27.23 33.46 2.68
CA VAL A 205 -27.05 33.97 4.05
C VAL A 205 -27.99 33.22 5.01
N GLY A 206 -27.47 32.86 6.19
CA GLY A 206 -28.18 32.14 7.24
C GLY A 206 -28.40 32.97 8.52
N THR A 207 -29.29 32.49 9.37
CA THR A 207 -29.44 32.94 10.75
C THR A 207 -28.30 32.36 11.59
N TYR A 208 -27.64 33.21 12.38
CA TYR A 208 -26.57 32.80 13.28
C TYR A 208 -26.96 33.07 14.74
N TYR A 209 -26.92 32.03 15.59
CA TYR A 209 -26.98 32.20 17.04
C TYR A 209 -25.62 31.84 17.64
N GLY A 210 -24.94 32.86 18.19
CA GLY A 210 -23.69 32.73 18.94
C GLY A 210 -23.92 32.16 20.33
N ASP A 211 -24.44 30.94 20.39
CA ASP A 211 -24.73 30.20 21.61
C ASP A 211 -23.99 28.86 21.59
N GLU A 212 -23.20 28.63 22.64
CA GLU A 212 -22.25 27.54 22.76
C GLU A 212 -22.69 26.50 23.82
N ASP A 213 -23.85 26.68 24.47
CA ASP A 213 -24.37 25.72 25.45
C ASP A 213 -24.47 24.32 24.81
N PRO A 214 -23.77 23.28 25.32
CA PRO A 214 -23.89 21.92 24.79
C PRO A 214 -25.26 21.27 25.05
N SER A 215 -26.13 21.88 25.87
CA SER A 215 -27.45 21.35 26.22
C SER A 215 -28.50 21.55 25.12
N SER A 216 -29.63 20.86 25.26
CA SER A 216 -30.81 21.03 24.38
C SER A 216 -31.45 22.43 24.47
N SER A 217 -31.04 23.25 25.43
CA SER A 217 -31.53 24.62 25.65
C SER A 217 -30.92 25.65 24.69
N ASN A 218 -29.87 25.27 23.96
CA ASN A 218 -29.15 26.14 23.03
C ASN A 218 -30.10 26.76 22.00
N TYR A 219 -29.95 28.06 21.71
CA TYR A 219 -30.81 28.80 20.78
C TYR A 219 -30.78 28.25 19.35
N ASN A 220 -29.67 27.67 18.90
CA ASN A 220 -29.60 26.96 17.62
C ASN A 220 -30.58 25.78 17.55
N ASN A 221 -30.92 25.20 18.71
CA ASN A 221 -31.90 24.13 18.86
C ASN A 221 -33.30 24.63 19.24
N THR A 222 -33.45 25.68 20.06
CA THR A 222 -34.78 26.14 20.53
C THR A 222 -35.47 27.12 19.59
N GLU A 223 -34.71 27.95 18.87
CA GLU A 223 -35.26 29.02 18.05
C GLU A 223 -35.52 28.61 16.60
N GLY A 224 -36.25 29.49 15.89
CA GLY A 224 -36.46 29.40 14.45
C GLY A 224 -35.19 29.71 13.66
N GLY A 225 -35.35 30.13 12.41
CA GLY A 225 -34.26 30.64 11.58
C GLY A 225 -34.46 30.35 10.10
N HIS A 226 -33.86 31.19 9.26
CA HIS A 226 -34.02 31.19 7.82
C HIS A 226 -32.63 31.12 7.16
N ALA A 227 -32.46 30.14 6.28
CA ALA A 227 -31.25 29.89 5.51
C ALA A 227 -31.58 30.19 4.04
N PHE A 228 -31.07 31.29 3.51
CA PHE A 228 -31.36 31.72 2.14
C PHE A 228 -30.29 31.22 1.17
N THR A 229 -30.73 30.68 0.04
CA THR A 229 -29.90 30.41 -1.14
C THR A 229 -30.44 31.25 -2.30
N TYR A 230 -29.57 32.01 -2.95
CA TYR A 230 -29.95 32.89 -4.05
C TYR A 230 -29.85 32.17 -5.41
N LEU A 231 -30.66 32.63 -6.37
CA LEU A 231 -30.90 31.93 -7.65
C LEU A 231 -29.62 31.56 -8.41
N SER A 232 -28.56 32.37 -8.33
CA SER A 232 -27.26 32.10 -8.96
C SER A 232 -26.50 30.90 -8.39
N CYS A 233 -26.84 30.41 -7.19
CA CYS A 233 -26.08 29.37 -6.49
C CYS A 233 -26.91 28.14 -6.06
N TRP A 234 -28.20 28.06 -6.44
CA TRP A 234 -29.10 26.94 -6.12
C TRP A 234 -28.55 25.54 -6.51
N ASP A 235 -27.77 25.45 -7.59
CA ASP A 235 -27.17 24.19 -8.06
C ASP A 235 -25.62 24.20 -7.99
N TRP A 236 -25.00 25.04 -7.16
CA TRP A 236 -23.53 25.11 -7.12
C TRP A 236 -22.91 23.82 -6.55
N ASN A 237 -22.60 22.92 -7.49
CA ASN A 237 -22.14 21.54 -7.32
C ASN A 237 -23.05 20.71 -6.37
N THR A 238 -24.37 20.77 -6.65
CA THR A 238 -25.46 20.04 -5.96
C THR A 238 -25.58 20.31 -4.45
N SER A 239 -26.05 21.52 -4.11
CA SER A 239 -26.51 21.94 -2.76
C SER A 239 -25.49 22.18 -1.65
N ARG A 240 -24.27 22.58 -2.01
CA ARG A 240 -23.28 23.07 -1.03
C ARG A 240 -23.77 24.29 -0.24
N THR A 241 -24.26 25.33 -0.92
CA THR A 241 -24.77 26.54 -0.27
C THR A 241 -25.99 26.22 0.60
N ALA A 242 -26.90 25.35 0.17
CA ALA A 242 -28.05 24.94 0.97
C ALA A 242 -27.64 24.24 2.29
N LEU A 243 -26.62 23.39 2.26
CA LEU A 243 -26.06 22.76 3.45
C LEU A 243 -25.33 23.77 4.36
N HIS A 244 -24.51 24.64 3.77
CA HIS A 244 -23.75 25.70 4.47
C HIS A 244 -24.70 26.59 5.30
N GLU A 245 -25.67 27.20 4.64
CA GLU A 245 -26.59 28.15 5.27
C GLU A 245 -27.52 27.48 6.27
N LEU A 246 -27.93 26.24 6.01
CA LEU A 246 -28.67 25.45 6.99
C LEU A 246 -27.83 25.17 8.24
N PHE A 247 -26.53 24.95 8.12
CA PHE A 247 -25.68 24.64 9.27
C PHE A 247 -25.34 25.85 10.12
N HIS A 248 -25.32 27.07 9.57
CA HIS A 248 -25.37 28.30 10.40
C HIS A 248 -26.61 28.33 11.29
N ASN A 249 -27.79 28.03 10.74
CA ASN A 249 -29.03 27.94 11.52
C ASN A 249 -29.01 26.83 12.60
N LEU A 250 -28.12 25.84 12.47
CA LEU A 250 -27.91 24.75 13.41
C LEU A 250 -26.71 25.01 14.35
N GLY A 251 -26.05 26.16 14.28
CA GLY A 251 -24.99 26.58 15.18
C GLY A 251 -23.59 26.11 14.82
N ALA A 252 -23.33 25.80 13.55
CA ALA A 252 -21.98 25.57 13.07
C ALA A 252 -21.11 26.84 13.13
N VAL A 253 -19.79 26.66 13.07
CA VAL A 253 -18.80 27.73 12.87
C VAL A 253 -18.79 28.84 13.93
N GLN A 254 -19.11 28.50 15.19
CA GLN A 254 -19.11 29.40 16.34
C GLN A 254 -17.79 30.20 16.48
N THR A 255 -17.88 31.40 17.07
CA THR A 255 -16.74 32.34 17.16
C THR A 255 -15.53 31.81 17.93
N ASN A 256 -15.71 30.83 18.81
CA ASN A 256 -14.63 30.19 19.57
C ASN A 256 -14.34 28.74 19.19
N ALA A 257 -14.97 28.22 18.13
CA ALA A 257 -14.58 26.93 17.58
C ALA A 257 -13.09 27.00 17.16
N PRO A 258 -12.30 25.93 17.34
CA PRO A 258 -10.84 25.94 17.13
C PRO A 258 -10.38 26.62 15.84
N ASN A 259 -11.16 26.48 14.75
CA ASN A 259 -10.93 27.10 13.45
C ASN A 259 -12.17 27.89 12.95
N GLY A 260 -12.97 28.52 13.83
CA GLY A 260 -14.17 29.31 13.47
C GLY A 260 -14.03 30.82 13.70
N ASN A 261 -14.80 31.63 12.96
CA ASN A 261 -14.94 33.09 13.19
C ASN A 261 -16.38 33.55 13.50
N GLY A 262 -17.29 32.64 13.80
CA GLY A 262 -18.72 32.92 14.06
C GLY A 262 -19.56 32.98 12.79
N GLY A 263 -19.12 32.33 11.71
CA GLY A 263 -19.82 32.31 10.42
C GLY A 263 -19.00 31.84 9.22
N HIS A 264 -17.68 31.82 9.29
CA HIS A 264 -16.77 31.18 8.32
C HIS A 264 -15.58 30.57 9.09
N CYS A 265 -14.84 29.65 8.48
CA CYS A 265 -13.62 29.12 9.07
C CYS A 265 -12.47 30.16 9.16
N ILE A 266 -11.50 29.92 10.04
CA ILE A 266 -10.17 30.55 10.05
C ILE A 266 -9.12 29.44 9.95
N ASP A 267 -8.60 29.21 8.75
CA ASP A 267 -7.49 28.30 8.51
C ASP A 267 -6.28 29.12 8.02
N GLY A 268 -5.12 28.81 8.58
CA GLY A 268 -3.87 28.86 7.82
C GLY A 268 -2.85 27.94 8.44
N THR A 269 -2.45 26.84 7.76
CA THR A 269 -1.02 26.41 7.57
C THR A 269 -0.73 25.02 6.91
N LEU A 270 -1.67 24.19 6.40
CA LEU A 270 -1.40 22.80 5.94
C LEU A 270 -1.74 22.44 4.45
N SER A 271 -2.87 21.79 4.09
CA SER A 271 -3.45 21.76 2.70
C SER A 271 -4.79 21.00 2.47
N GLY A 272 -5.92 21.67 2.10
CA GLY A 272 -7.28 21.10 1.88
C GLY A 272 -8.46 22.10 2.07
N SER A 273 -9.75 21.73 1.84
CA SER A 273 -10.89 22.69 1.89
C SER A 273 -12.24 22.13 2.39
N ASP A 274 -12.96 22.90 3.20
CA ASP A 274 -14.28 22.58 3.76
C ASP A 274 -15.46 23.19 2.99
N ILE A 275 -16.69 22.73 3.28
CA ILE A 275 -17.93 23.39 2.84
C ILE A 275 -18.19 24.70 3.59
N MET A 276 -17.72 24.83 4.84
CA MET A 276 -17.99 26.02 5.70
C MET A 276 -17.06 27.23 5.41
N CYS A 277 -16.44 27.28 4.23
CA CYS A 277 -15.42 28.28 3.86
C CYS A 277 -15.62 28.85 2.44
N TYR A 278 -15.60 30.18 2.28
CA TYR A 278 -15.51 30.88 0.99
C TYR A 278 -14.38 31.94 1.02
N GLY A 279 -13.43 31.85 0.08
CA GLY A 279 -12.30 32.79 0.00
C GLY A 279 -11.34 32.54 -1.17
N SER A 280 -10.60 33.56 -1.59
CA SER A 280 -9.75 33.55 -2.80
C SER A 280 -8.26 33.28 -2.53
N GLY A 281 -7.94 32.40 -1.58
CA GLY A 281 -6.57 31.99 -1.28
C GLY A 281 -6.52 30.52 -0.88
N SER A 282 -5.38 29.87 -1.16
CA SER A 282 -5.08 28.52 -0.69
C SER A 282 -4.91 28.53 0.83
N PHE A 283 -5.93 28.06 1.52
CA PHE A 283 -6.00 27.88 2.98
C PHE A 283 -6.64 26.51 3.22
N ASP A 284 -6.08 25.75 4.16
CA ASP A 284 -5.30 24.58 3.81
C ASP A 284 -5.19 23.57 4.99
N ALA A 285 -5.91 22.42 4.99
CA ALA A 285 -5.71 21.34 6.01
C ALA A 285 -5.79 19.82 5.62
N CYS A 286 -6.64 19.36 4.70
CA CYS A 286 -6.81 17.93 4.33
C CYS A 286 -6.50 17.55 2.83
N ASP A 287 -5.42 16.79 2.59
CA ASP A 287 -4.89 16.22 1.31
C ASP A 287 -5.37 16.87 -0.01
N ALA A 288 -4.51 17.68 -0.65
CA ALA A 288 -4.80 18.56 -1.80
C ALA A 288 -5.31 17.89 -3.11
N ALA A 289 -5.54 16.58 -3.11
CA ALA A 289 -6.15 15.82 -4.21
C ALA A 289 -7.49 15.14 -3.84
N GLY A 290 -8.01 15.35 -2.62
CA GLY A 290 -9.26 14.76 -2.13
C GLY A 290 -10.52 15.59 -2.40
N PRO A 291 -11.73 15.02 -2.20
CA PRO A 291 -12.98 15.77 -2.24
C PRO A 291 -13.13 16.67 -1.01
N ARG A 292 -13.70 17.88 -1.19
CA ARG A 292 -14.06 18.78 -0.07
C ARG A 292 -15.05 18.07 0.86
N ILE A 293 -14.77 18.07 2.17
CA ILE A 293 -15.58 17.47 3.24
C ILE A 293 -16.40 18.55 3.97
N MET A 294 -17.30 18.14 4.88
CA MET A 294 -18.02 19.13 5.66
C MET A 294 -17.06 19.77 6.63
N ASP A 295 -16.47 18.95 7.52
CA ASP A 295 -15.61 19.30 8.66
C ASP A 295 -14.25 18.56 8.55
N CYS A 296 -13.20 19.24 8.07
CA CYS A 296 -11.82 18.75 8.11
C CYS A 296 -11.27 18.84 9.53
N GLY A 297 -10.83 17.69 10.07
CA GLY A 297 -10.48 17.55 11.49
C GLY A 297 -11.59 16.90 12.31
N ARG A 298 -12.86 17.29 12.06
CA ARG A 298 -14.08 16.80 12.75
C ARG A 298 -14.16 17.25 14.20
N ASP A 299 -13.68 18.45 14.46
CA ASP A 299 -13.56 19.04 15.78
C ASP A 299 -14.12 20.47 15.89
N ASP A 300 -14.61 21.06 14.79
CA ASP A 300 -15.11 22.43 14.75
C ASP A 300 -16.65 22.57 14.72
N TYR A 301 -17.39 21.76 13.95
CA TYR A 301 -18.83 21.97 13.78
C TYR A 301 -19.69 20.74 13.49
N PHE A 302 -19.15 19.55 13.21
CA PHE A 302 -19.98 18.34 13.12
C PHE A 302 -19.24 17.04 13.45
N ASN A 303 -19.61 16.42 14.58
CA ASN A 303 -19.11 15.09 14.93
C ASN A 303 -20.11 14.31 15.80
N VAL A 304 -20.55 13.12 15.35
CA VAL A 304 -21.50 12.30 16.11
C VAL A 304 -20.87 11.49 17.26
N THR A 305 -19.53 11.32 17.27
CA THR A 305 -18.76 10.77 18.39
C THR A 305 -17.54 11.66 18.69
N PRO A 306 -17.76 12.87 19.26
CA PRO A 306 -16.67 13.79 19.58
C PRO A 306 -15.75 13.15 20.63
N VAL A 307 -14.45 13.46 20.56
CA VAL A 307 -13.46 12.93 21.49
C VAL A 307 -13.68 13.56 22.86
N ALA A 308 -13.67 12.77 23.93
CA ALA A 308 -13.86 13.30 25.28
C ALA A 308 -12.86 14.43 25.59
N GLY A 309 -13.39 15.64 25.87
CA GLY A 309 -12.59 16.85 26.11
C GLY A 309 -12.27 17.68 24.86
N SER A 310 -12.72 17.30 23.66
CA SER A 310 -12.67 18.19 22.49
C SER A 310 -13.72 19.31 22.57
N TYR A 311 -13.61 20.31 21.70
CA TYR A 311 -14.57 21.42 21.60
C TYR A 311 -16.01 20.90 21.45
N LEU A 312 -16.29 20.12 20.39
CA LEU A 312 -17.58 19.47 20.14
C LEU A 312 -18.07 18.45 21.19
N ALA A 313 -17.27 18.15 22.21
CA ALA A 313 -17.64 17.32 23.37
C ALA A 313 -17.98 18.14 24.62
N THR A 314 -17.73 19.45 24.59
CA THR A 314 -17.87 20.38 25.73
C THR A 314 -18.69 21.64 25.42
N HIS A 315 -18.88 21.94 24.13
CA HIS A 315 -19.67 23.07 23.61
C HIS A 315 -20.75 22.55 22.64
N TRP A 316 -21.59 23.44 22.13
CA TRP A 316 -22.61 23.11 21.14
C TRP A 316 -22.05 22.35 19.94
N ASN A 317 -22.76 21.30 19.54
CA ASN A 317 -22.39 20.42 18.45
C ASN A 317 -23.64 20.16 17.61
N PRO A 318 -23.75 20.72 16.39
CA PRO A 318 -24.88 20.51 15.48
C PRO A 318 -25.33 19.04 15.31
N ALA A 319 -24.48 18.04 15.54
CA ALA A 319 -24.85 16.63 15.57
C ALA A 319 -25.83 16.21 16.68
N THR A 320 -26.01 17.03 17.73
CA THR A 320 -27.02 16.83 18.79
C THR A 320 -28.33 17.57 18.52
N SER A 321 -28.38 18.43 17.50
CA SER A 321 -29.57 19.21 17.14
C SER A 321 -30.78 18.33 16.86
N GLU A 322 -31.93 18.67 17.45
CA GLU A 322 -33.19 17.94 17.23
C GLU A 322 -33.77 18.16 15.83
N TYR A 323 -33.23 19.08 15.04
CA TYR A 323 -33.53 19.22 13.61
C TYR A 323 -32.87 18.12 12.76
N LEU A 324 -31.89 17.42 13.33
CA LEU A 324 -31.31 16.19 12.81
C LEU A 324 -31.84 14.98 13.61
N ALA A 325 -31.68 13.78 13.06
CA ALA A 325 -31.98 12.54 13.77
C ALA A 325 -31.23 11.35 13.19
N ALA A 326 -31.01 10.32 13.99
CA ALA A 326 -30.67 8.99 13.49
C ALA A 326 -31.92 8.34 12.89
N PRO A 327 -31.92 7.95 11.60
CA PRO A 327 -32.93 7.06 11.06
C PRO A 327 -32.84 5.67 11.71
N SER A 328 -33.95 4.93 11.70
CA SER A 328 -33.91 3.49 11.92
C SER A 328 -33.45 2.78 10.63
N GLY A 329 -32.16 2.43 10.55
CA GLY A 329 -31.58 1.75 9.38
C GLY A 329 -30.05 1.85 9.34
N CYS A 330 -29.43 1.22 8.34
CA CYS A 330 -27.98 1.25 8.11
C CYS A 330 -27.42 2.65 7.84
N ALA A 331 -26.09 2.77 7.89
CA ALA A 331 -25.35 3.85 7.27
C ALA A 331 -25.51 3.82 5.73
N PRO A 332 -25.33 4.96 5.00
CA PRO A 332 -25.49 5.01 3.55
C PRO A 332 -24.63 4.01 2.76
N GLN A 333 -23.51 3.58 3.33
CA GLN A 333 -22.55 2.66 2.73
C GLN A 333 -23.04 1.20 2.60
N ASP A 334 -24.25 0.86 3.06
CA ASP A 334 -24.91 -0.45 2.85
C ASP A 334 -24.92 -0.83 1.35
N ALA A 335 -25.33 0.13 0.52
CA ALA A 335 -25.46 -0.07 -0.92
C ALA A 335 -24.10 0.12 -1.61
N PHE A 336 -23.72 -0.85 -2.44
CA PHE A 336 -22.48 -0.82 -3.24
C PHE A 336 -22.37 0.47 -4.09
N ALA A 337 -23.50 0.94 -4.62
CA ALA A 337 -23.57 2.18 -5.41
C ALA A 337 -23.25 3.44 -4.58
N LYS A 338 -23.53 3.43 -3.27
CA LYS A 338 -23.32 4.52 -2.31
C LYS A 338 -22.02 4.35 -1.51
N SER A 339 -21.10 3.51 -1.98
CA SER A 339 -19.79 3.27 -1.35
C SER A 339 -19.02 4.57 -1.12
N TYR A 340 -18.49 4.79 0.08
CA TYR A 340 -17.83 6.06 0.42
C TYR A 340 -16.44 6.17 -0.23
N PRO A 341 -16.10 7.27 -0.92
CA PRO A 341 -14.82 7.42 -1.61
C PRO A 341 -13.65 7.64 -0.63
N ILE A 342 -12.54 6.94 -0.85
CA ILE A 342 -11.26 7.12 -0.16
C ILE A 342 -10.09 7.10 -1.16
N GLY A 343 -8.94 7.65 -0.76
CA GLY A 343 -7.80 7.83 -1.64
C GLY A 343 -6.54 8.29 -0.91
N GLY A 344 -5.60 8.88 -1.63
CA GLY A 344 -4.31 9.30 -1.07
C GLY A 344 -3.38 8.12 -0.75
N THR A 345 -2.18 8.45 -0.25
CA THR A 345 -1.14 7.44 0.05
C THR A 345 -1.24 6.83 1.44
N ARG A 346 -1.99 7.45 2.36
CA ARG A 346 -2.31 6.89 3.67
C ARG A 346 -3.55 7.60 4.22
N GLY A 347 -4.40 6.86 4.92
CA GLY A 347 -5.52 7.47 5.64
C GLY A 347 -6.21 6.48 6.55
N TRP A 348 -7.24 6.96 7.22
CA TRP A 348 -8.21 6.14 7.94
C TRP A 348 -9.57 6.84 7.93
N THR A 349 -10.63 6.07 8.09
CA THR A 349 -12.00 6.56 8.25
C THR A 349 -12.77 5.68 9.23
N LYS A 350 -13.90 6.16 9.75
CA LYS A 350 -14.83 5.34 10.52
C LYS A 350 -16.02 4.90 9.66
N GLY A 351 -16.76 3.94 10.17
CA GLY A 351 -18.07 3.54 9.66
C GLY A 351 -18.83 2.76 10.73
N SER A 352 -19.96 2.17 10.35
CA SER A 352 -20.68 1.20 11.17
C SER A 352 -21.47 0.28 10.26
N ASN A 353 -21.48 -1.02 10.56
CA ASN A 353 -22.37 -1.98 9.91
C ASN A 353 -23.62 -2.31 10.76
N ALA A 354 -23.87 -1.54 11.82
CA ALA A 354 -25.06 -1.74 12.66
C ALA A 354 -26.35 -1.39 11.88
N GLY A 355 -27.29 -2.34 11.84
CA GLY A 355 -28.56 -2.18 11.11
C GLY A 355 -28.48 -2.42 9.60
N CYS A 356 -27.33 -2.85 9.10
CA CYS A 356 -27.06 -3.11 7.68
C CYS A 356 -27.58 -4.45 7.18
N GLY A 357 -27.58 -4.62 5.87
CA GLY A 357 -28.17 -5.74 5.17
C GLY A 357 -27.20 -6.44 4.22
N VAL A 358 -27.76 -7.09 3.21
CA VAL A 358 -27.03 -7.75 2.13
C VAL A 358 -27.69 -7.35 0.82
N GLU A 359 -26.93 -6.79 -0.11
CA GLU A 359 -27.41 -6.41 -1.43
C GLU A 359 -27.61 -7.66 -2.33
N SER A 360 -28.56 -7.56 -3.26
CA SER A 360 -28.78 -8.59 -4.27
C SER A 360 -27.58 -8.64 -5.23
N GLY A 361 -26.94 -9.82 -5.32
CA GLY A 361 -25.71 -10.01 -6.11
C GLY A 361 -24.42 -9.81 -5.33
N GLU A 362 -24.48 -9.43 -4.06
CA GLU A 362 -23.31 -9.28 -3.19
C GLU A 362 -22.46 -10.57 -3.08
N PRO A 363 -21.13 -10.50 -3.23
CA PRO A 363 -20.25 -11.65 -3.02
C PRO A 363 -20.05 -11.94 -1.53
N THR A 364 -19.58 -13.14 -1.20
CA THR A 364 -19.12 -13.46 0.16
C THR A 364 -17.76 -12.79 0.42
N HIS A 365 -17.64 -12.04 1.52
CA HIS A 365 -16.43 -11.37 2.00
C HIS A 365 -15.73 -12.30 3.00
N ALA A 366 -14.56 -12.84 2.66
CA ALA A 366 -13.78 -13.76 3.52
C ALA A 366 -14.61 -14.81 4.31
N GLY A 367 -15.65 -15.40 3.70
CA GLY A 367 -16.55 -16.37 4.35
C GLY A 367 -17.83 -15.80 4.98
N SER A 368 -17.92 -14.48 5.21
CA SER A 368 -19.13 -13.78 5.67
C SER A 368 -19.95 -13.16 4.52
N ARG A 369 -21.26 -13.02 4.72
CA ARG A 369 -22.17 -12.22 3.89
C ARG A 369 -23.39 -11.84 4.71
N SER A 370 -23.27 -10.79 5.53
CA SER A 370 -24.26 -10.50 6.56
C SER A 370 -24.75 -9.04 6.60
N ARG A 371 -23.80 -8.10 6.68
CA ARG A 371 -23.94 -6.69 6.99
C ARG A 371 -22.69 -5.97 6.49
N SER A 372 -22.52 -5.97 5.16
CA SER A 372 -21.38 -5.30 4.56
C SER A 372 -21.63 -3.79 4.46
N VAL A 373 -20.56 -3.02 4.52
CA VAL A 373 -20.55 -1.61 4.13
C VAL A 373 -19.35 -1.31 3.26
N TRP A 374 -19.53 -0.40 2.31
CA TRP A 374 -18.66 -0.27 1.16
C TRP A 374 -17.88 1.05 1.11
N TRP A 375 -16.61 0.95 0.73
CA TRP A 375 -15.75 2.06 0.33
C TRP A 375 -15.22 1.87 -1.09
N THR A 376 -14.92 2.98 -1.77
CA THR A 376 -14.22 2.96 -3.06
C THR A 376 -12.87 3.63 -2.92
N TYR A 377 -11.80 2.85 -3.03
CA TYR A 377 -10.43 3.33 -3.05
C TYR A 377 -9.95 3.57 -4.48
N THR A 378 -9.49 4.79 -4.78
CA THR A 378 -8.83 5.08 -6.07
C THR A 378 -7.33 5.19 -5.86
N ALA A 379 -6.56 4.36 -6.56
CA ALA A 379 -5.11 4.28 -6.37
C ALA A 379 -4.40 5.48 -7.05
N PRO A 380 -3.62 6.30 -6.31
CA PRO A 380 -2.92 7.46 -6.89
C PRO A 380 -1.76 7.08 -7.82
N SER A 381 -1.15 5.92 -7.62
CA SER A 381 -0.07 5.36 -8.44
C SER A 381 -0.20 3.84 -8.55
N ALA A 382 0.70 3.18 -9.28
CA ALA A 382 0.91 1.75 -9.11
C ALA A 382 1.68 1.51 -7.79
N GLY A 383 1.39 0.41 -7.10
CA GLY A 383 2.07 0.08 -5.85
C GLY A 383 1.32 -0.91 -4.98
N LEU A 384 1.92 -1.24 -3.84
CA LEU A 384 1.38 -2.14 -2.84
C LEU A 384 0.45 -1.38 -1.89
N VAL A 385 -0.79 -1.84 -1.74
CA VAL A 385 -1.80 -1.24 -0.86
C VAL A 385 -2.17 -2.22 0.25
N THR A 386 -1.94 -1.81 1.49
CA THR A 386 -2.41 -2.50 2.70
C THR A 386 -3.65 -1.77 3.23
N VAL A 387 -4.67 -2.55 3.60
CA VAL A 387 -5.92 -2.08 4.22
C VAL A 387 -6.14 -2.91 5.48
N ASP A 388 -6.44 -2.27 6.60
CA ASP A 388 -6.74 -2.91 7.87
C ASP A 388 -8.01 -2.34 8.52
N THR A 389 -8.57 -3.11 9.45
CA THR A 389 -9.71 -2.70 10.27
C THR A 389 -9.33 -2.47 11.74
N PHE A 390 -8.05 -2.19 12.04
CA PHE A 390 -7.52 -2.19 13.40
C PHE A 390 -8.07 -1.04 14.26
N GLY A 391 -8.76 -1.43 15.33
CA GLY A 391 -9.51 -0.53 16.22
C GLY A 391 -11.02 -0.55 16.00
N SER A 392 -11.53 -1.40 15.10
CA SER A 392 -12.97 -1.71 15.02
C SER A 392 -13.45 -2.46 16.26
N THR A 393 -14.69 -2.22 16.70
CA THR A 393 -15.20 -2.70 18.00
C THR A 393 -15.81 -4.12 17.96
N PHE A 394 -15.60 -4.84 16.86
CA PHE A 394 -16.20 -6.15 16.59
C PHE A 394 -15.27 -7.00 15.71
N ASP A 395 -15.68 -8.25 15.52
CA ASP A 395 -15.04 -9.26 14.68
C ASP A 395 -15.32 -8.96 13.19
N THR A 396 -14.32 -8.47 12.46
CA THR A 396 -14.49 -7.94 11.10
C THR A 396 -14.14 -8.95 10.01
N SER A 397 -14.79 -8.79 8.86
CA SER A 397 -14.41 -9.44 7.61
C SER A 397 -14.15 -8.37 6.55
N LEU A 398 -13.03 -8.46 5.85
CA LEU A 398 -12.55 -7.46 4.90
C LEU A 398 -12.34 -8.10 3.53
N ALA A 399 -12.88 -7.48 2.48
CA ALA A 399 -12.65 -7.92 1.11
C ALA A 399 -12.46 -6.74 0.15
N VAL A 400 -11.57 -6.92 -0.82
CA VAL A 400 -11.22 -5.96 -1.86
C VAL A 400 -11.56 -6.57 -3.21
N TYR A 401 -12.24 -5.81 -4.05
CA TYR A 401 -12.69 -6.23 -5.37
C TYR A 401 -12.29 -5.21 -6.44
N SER A 402 -12.19 -5.68 -7.69
CA SER A 402 -12.22 -4.84 -8.88
C SER A 402 -13.57 -5.00 -9.59
N GLY A 403 -14.08 -3.92 -10.18
CA GLY A 403 -15.37 -3.88 -10.88
C GLY A 403 -16.26 -2.69 -10.49
N ASN A 404 -17.32 -2.49 -11.26
CA ASN A 404 -18.24 -1.35 -11.16
C ASN A 404 -19.70 -1.74 -10.86
N SER A 405 -19.98 -3.02 -10.62
CA SER A 405 -21.34 -3.51 -10.34
C SER A 405 -21.27 -4.70 -9.40
N VAL A 406 -22.10 -4.71 -8.36
CA VAL A 406 -22.03 -5.65 -7.23
C VAL A 406 -22.07 -7.13 -7.69
N GLY A 407 -22.95 -7.47 -8.63
CA GLY A 407 -23.10 -8.82 -9.17
C GLY A 407 -22.03 -9.26 -10.19
N SER A 408 -20.99 -8.46 -10.43
CA SER A 408 -19.90 -8.78 -11.36
C SER A 408 -18.52 -8.37 -10.84
N LEU A 409 -18.34 -8.40 -9.52
CA LEU A 409 -17.07 -8.09 -8.86
C LEU A 409 -16.08 -9.25 -8.98
N SER A 410 -14.81 -8.93 -9.26
CA SER A 410 -13.70 -9.88 -9.17
C SER A 410 -12.96 -9.65 -7.85
N ALA A 411 -12.84 -10.69 -7.02
CA ALA A 411 -12.05 -10.62 -5.80
C ALA A 411 -10.58 -10.34 -6.11
N VAL A 412 -9.95 -9.49 -5.30
CA VAL A 412 -8.53 -9.11 -5.38
C VAL A 412 -7.78 -9.60 -4.14
N ALA A 413 -8.34 -9.37 -2.95
CA ALA A 413 -7.85 -9.91 -1.68
C ALA A 413 -9.00 -9.96 -0.67
N SER A 414 -8.94 -10.87 0.31
CA SER A 414 -9.90 -10.91 1.41
C SER A 414 -9.30 -11.60 2.63
N ASN A 415 -9.70 -11.17 3.83
CA ASN A 415 -9.29 -11.75 5.10
C ASN A 415 -10.37 -11.52 6.18
N ASP A 416 -10.46 -12.40 7.16
CA ASP A 416 -11.26 -12.27 8.38
C ASP A 416 -10.34 -11.88 9.56
N ASP A 417 -9.39 -12.73 9.94
CA ASP A 417 -8.52 -12.51 11.10
C ASP A 417 -7.09 -12.08 10.72
N SER A 418 -6.50 -11.13 11.48
CA SER A 418 -5.08 -10.75 11.33
C SER A 418 -4.26 -11.10 12.58
N GLY A 419 -3.39 -12.10 12.43
CA GLY A 419 -2.43 -12.51 13.47
C GLY A 419 -3.11 -13.24 14.62
N SER A 420 -3.42 -12.54 15.70
CA SER A 420 -4.12 -13.08 16.88
C SER A 420 -5.25 -12.17 17.36
N GLY A 421 -5.68 -11.21 16.54
CA GLY A 421 -6.81 -10.32 16.81
C GLY A 421 -7.95 -10.55 15.81
N VAL A 422 -9.16 -10.18 16.24
CA VAL A 422 -10.42 -10.33 15.48
C VAL A 422 -10.65 -9.20 14.46
N GLN A 423 -9.57 -8.59 13.97
CA GLN A 423 -9.65 -7.52 12.98
C GLN A 423 -8.82 -7.87 11.76
N SER A 424 -9.45 -7.80 10.60
CA SER A 424 -8.83 -8.18 9.34
C SER A 424 -7.83 -7.16 8.82
N GLN A 425 -6.82 -7.67 8.11
CA GLN A 425 -5.91 -6.92 7.25
C GLN A 425 -5.73 -7.65 5.92
N VAL A 426 -5.65 -6.90 4.82
CA VAL A 426 -5.32 -7.40 3.47
C VAL A 426 -4.24 -6.53 2.83
N THR A 427 -3.45 -7.11 1.93
CA THR A 427 -2.48 -6.39 1.11
C THR A 427 -2.61 -6.83 -0.35
N PHE A 428 -2.63 -5.89 -1.30
CA PHE A 428 -2.82 -6.17 -2.73
C PHE A 428 -2.05 -5.19 -3.63
N ASN A 429 -1.78 -5.61 -4.87
CA ASN A 429 -1.15 -4.75 -5.88
C ASN A 429 -2.23 -3.86 -6.53
N ALA A 430 -2.08 -2.55 -6.39
CA ALA A 430 -2.91 -1.56 -7.05
C ALA A 430 -2.24 -1.05 -8.33
N ALA A 431 -3.03 -0.82 -9.38
CA ALA A 431 -2.60 -0.13 -10.59
C ALA A 431 -3.07 1.33 -10.57
N ALA A 432 -2.26 2.25 -11.12
CA ALA A 432 -2.54 3.69 -11.12
C ALA A 432 -3.91 4.02 -11.72
N GLY A 433 -4.70 4.84 -11.01
CA GLY A 433 -6.03 5.29 -11.44
C GLY A 433 -7.14 4.23 -11.33
N ASN A 434 -6.83 2.97 -11.04
CA ASN A 434 -7.86 1.95 -10.87
C ASN A 434 -8.66 2.17 -9.57
N ARG A 435 -9.95 1.86 -9.65
CA ARG A 435 -10.89 1.86 -8.51
C ARG A 435 -11.02 0.46 -7.94
N TYR A 436 -10.85 0.35 -6.65
CA TYR A 436 -11.01 -0.86 -5.86
C TYR A 436 -12.16 -0.69 -4.89
N ARG A 437 -13.01 -1.71 -4.76
CA ARG A 437 -14.20 -1.71 -3.91
C ARG A 437 -13.87 -2.49 -2.66
N ILE A 438 -13.98 -1.85 -1.50
CA ILE A 438 -13.60 -2.42 -0.20
C ILE A 438 -14.89 -2.65 0.59
N ALA A 439 -15.21 -3.90 0.90
CA ALA A 439 -16.29 -4.27 1.78
C ALA A 439 -15.74 -4.57 3.17
N VAL A 440 -16.38 -4.03 4.21
CA VAL A 440 -16.23 -4.50 5.60
C VAL A 440 -17.56 -5.07 6.07
N ASP A 441 -17.57 -6.34 6.42
CA ASP A 441 -18.68 -7.08 7.03
C ASP A 441 -18.26 -7.52 8.44
N GLY A 442 -19.13 -8.21 9.18
CA GLY A 442 -18.81 -8.81 10.48
C GLY A 442 -18.97 -10.32 10.49
N TRP A 443 -17.95 -11.02 11.01
CA TRP A 443 -17.96 -12.48 11.09
C TRP A 443 -19.18 -12.97 11.89
N ASN A 444 -19.85 -14.01 11.38
CA ASN A 444 -21.10 -14.55 11.93
C ASN A 444 -22.22 -13.51 12.20
N GLY A 445 -22.25 -12.37 11.49
CA GLY A 445 -23.25 -11.33 11.70
C GLY A 445 -22.91 -10.31 12.79
N ALA A 446 -21.66 -10.27 13.24
CA ALA A 446 -21.17 -9.28 14.19
C ALA A 446 -21.36 -7.85 13.67
N THR A 447 -21.64 -6.91 14.59
CA THR A 447 -21.80 -5.49 14.22
C THR A 447 -21.16 -4.55 15.22
N GLY A 448 -20.63 -3.43 14.74
CA GLY A 448 -20.10 -2.38 15.59
C GLY A 448 -19.55 -1.20 14.81
N ALA A 449 -18.78 -0.36 15.51
CA ALA A 449 -18.06 0.73 14.88
C ALA A 449 -16.84 0.18 14.13
N ILE A 450 -16.73 0.57 12.86
CA ILE A 450 -15.61 0.24 11.98
C ILE A 450 -14.60 1.36 12.06
N LYS A 451 -13.31 1.01 12.11
CA LYS A 451 -12.22 1.89 11.73
C LYS A 451 -11.45 1.22 10.60
N LEU A 452 -11.52 1.79 9.41
CA LEU A 452 -10.82 1.31 8.22
C LEU A 452 -9.57 2.18 7.99
N SER A 453 -8.38 1.58 8.00
CA SER A 453 -7.10 2.25 7.72
C SER A 453 -6.52 1.75 6.40
N TRP A 454 -5.79 2.59 5.67
CA TRP A 454 -5.05 2.17 4.48
C TRP A 454 -3.68 2.84 4.37
N LYS A 455 -2.77 2.15 3.66
CA LYS A 455 -1.43 2.62 3.30
C LYS A 455 -1.09 2.14 1.88
N HIS A 456 -0.68 3.07 1.03
CA HIS A 456 -0.13 2.84 -0.29
C HIS A 456 1.39 3.03 -0.24
N ALA A 457 2.15 2.04 -0.67
CA ALA A 457 3.57 2.15 -0.97
C ALA A 457 3.73 2.09 -2.50
N ALA A 458 4.10 3.21 -3.12
CA ALA A 458 4.20 3.29 -4.57
C ALA A 458 5.31 2.36 -5.09
N SER A 459 5.08 1.73 -6.24
CA SER A 459 6.08 0.93 -6.93
C SER A 459 7.35 1.75 -7.19
N PRO A 460 8.55 1.22 -6.90
CA PRO A 460 9.80 1.79 -7.36
C PRO A 460 9.81 2.00 -8.89
N ALA A 461 10.59 2.96 -9.39
CA ALA A 461 10.63 3.25 -10.82
C ALA A 461 11.11 2.07 -11.69
N ASN A 462 11.80 1.10 -11.09
CA ASN A 462 12.33 -0.10 -11.72
C ASN A 462 11.67 -1.40 -11.20
N ASP A 463 10.38 -1.34 -10.87
CA ASP A 463 9.56 -2.47 -10.38
C ASP A 463 9.39 -3.58 -11.43
N ASN A 464 9.12 -3.22 -12.70
CA ASN A 464 8.98 -4.20 -13.77
C ASN A 464 10.31 -4.45 -14.49
N LEU A 465 10.46 -5.63 -15.10
CA LEU A 465 11.61 -5.96 -15.95
C LEU A 465 11.76 -4.99 -17.14
N ALA A 466 10.64 -4.47 -17.67
CA ALA A 466 10.63 -3.49 -18.75
C ALA A 466 11.30 -2.16 -18.34
N ASP A 467 11.09 -1.75 -17.09
CA ASP A 467 11.50 -0.46 -16.52
C ASP A 467 12.87 -0.52 -15.81
N ALA A 468 13.57 -1.65 -15.94
CA ALA A 468 14.83 -1.94 -15.24
C ALA A 468 15.90 -0.84 -15.44
N THR A 469 16.41 -0.31 -14.32
CA THR A 469 17.42 0.75 -14.31
C THR A 469 18.68 0.31 -15.07
N THR A 470 19.03 1.04 -16.13
CA THR A 470 20.21 0.71 -16.94
C THR A 470 21.49 1.19 -16.27
N VAL A 471 22.45 0.28 -16.07
CA VAL A 471 23.78 0.56 -15.52
C VAL A 471 24.87 0.06 -16.47
N ALA A 472 26.08 0.62 -16.36
CA ALA A 472 27.16 0.45 -17.33
C ALA A 472 28.54 0.33 -16.68
N GLY A 473 29.53 -0.05 -17.48
CA GLY A 473 30.92 -0.18 -17.05
C GLY A 473 31.24 -1.51 -16.37
N GLY A 474 32.54 -1.84 -16.28
CA GLY A 474 33.01 -3.10 -15.71
C GLY A 474 32.87 -3.18 -14.19
N SER A 475 32.79 -2.05 -13.50
CA SER A 475 32.60 -2.01 -12.04
C SER A 475 31.85 -0.75 -11.64
N GLY A 476 31.10 -0.83 -10.55
CA GLY A 476 30.36 0.31 -10.00
C GLY A 476 29.47 -0.10 -8.84
N SER A 477 28.69 0.86 -8.36
CA SER A 477 27.62 0.63 -7.39
C SER A 477 26.43 1.53 -7.71
N THR A 478 25.26 1.14 -7.21
CA THR A 478 24.01 1.88 -7.34
C THR A 478 23.13 1.63 -6.11
N SER A 479 22.14 2.49 -5.89
CA SER A 479 21.19 2.38 -4.79
C SER A 479 19.75 2.40 -5.30
N GLY A 480 18.84 1.86 -4.50
CA GLY A 480 17.41 1.81 -4.79
C GLY A 480 16.60 1.46 -3.55
N SER A 481 15.36 1.04 -3.76
CA SER A 481 14.45 0.56 -2.71
C SER A 481 13.57 -0.53 -3.29
N SER A 482 13.31 -1.60 -2.53
CA SER A 482 12.28 -2.60 -2.82
C SER A 482 10.95 -2.31 -2.10
N VAL A 483 10.89 -1.28 -1.25
CA VAL A 483 9.66 -0.89 -0.55
C VAL A 483 8.58 -0.48 -1.55
N GLY A 484 7.43 -1.15 -1.51
CA GLY A 484 6.33 -0.91 -2.45
C GLY A 484 6.44 -1.67 -3.77
N SER A 485 7.51 -2.45 -3.97
CA SER A 485 7.64 -3.28 -5.18
C SER A 485 6.52 -4.33 -5.27
N THR A 486 6.20 -4.69 -6.50
CA THR A 486 5.15 -5.64 -6.86
C THR A 486 5.76 -6.84 -7.59
N ARG A 487 4.91 -7.79 -7.98
CA ARG A 487 5.34 -8.97 -8.73
C ARG A 487 4.70 -8.93 -10.11
N GLU A 488 5.52 -8.96 -11.16
CA GLU A 488 5.02 -8.90 -12.53
C GLU A 488 4.48 -10.26 -13.02
N THR A 489 3.60 -10.24 -14.02
CA THR A 489 3.02 -11.49 -14.56
C THR A 489 4.07 -12.27 -15.33
N GLY A 490 4.31 -13.52 -14.92
CA GLY A 490 5.34 -14.38 -15.50
C GLY A 490 6.69 -14.30 -14.78
N GLU A 491 6.84 -13.46 -13.76
CA GLU A 491 8.10 -13.33 -13.02
C GLU A 491 8.53 -14.66 -12.36
N PRO A 492 9.77 -15.14 -12.60
CA PRO A 492 10.29 -16.34 -11.97
C PRO A 492 10.54 -16.09 -10.48
N MET A 493 10.29 -17.08 -9.62
CA MET A 493 10.59 -16.95 -8.19
C MET A 493 12.11 -16.97 -7.96
N HIS A 494 12.67 -15.85 -7.49
CA HIS A 494 14.12 -15.71 -7.28
C HIS A 494 14.56 -16.66 -6.16
N ARG A 495 15.50 -17.57 -6.44
CA ARG A 495 15.93 -18.65 -5.51
C ARG A 495 14.76 -19.39 -4.82
N ARG A 496 13.61 -19.52 -5.50
CA ARG A 496 12.35 -20.13 -4.98
C ARG A 496 11.65 -19.37 -3.83
N ARG A 497 12.15 -18.23 -3.36
CA ARG A 497 11.61 -17.50 -2.18
C ARG A 497 11.59 -15.97 -2.30
N GLY A 498 12.40 -15.38 -3.17
CA GLY A 498 12.46 -13.94 -3.39
C GLY A 498 11.35 -13.45 -4.32
N PHE A 499 10.50 -12.57 -3.78
CA PHE A 499 9.48 -11.75 -4.44
C PHE A 499 8.90 -10.80 -3.36
N PRO A 500 8.37 -9.60 -3.69
CA PRO A 500 8.49 -8.87 -4.96
C PRO A 500 9.94 -8.45 -5.26
N SER A 501 10.21 -7.86 -6.44
CA SER A 501 11.58 -7.53 -6.86
C SER A 501 11.71 -6.18 -7.59
N VAL A 502 12.94 -5.68 -7.67
CA VAL A 502 13.32 -4.49 -8.45
C VAL A 502 14.50 -4.80 -9.37
N TRP A 503 14.52 -4.19 -10.55
CA TRP A 503 15.33 -4.64 -11.68
C TRP A 503 16.40 -3.64 -12.13
N TRP A 504 17.53 -4.18 -12.58
CA TRP A 504 18.58 -3.48 -13.31
C TRP A 504 18.89 -4.19 -14.63
N SER A 505 19.39 -3.42 -15.59
CA SER A 505 19.83 -3.89 -16.91
C SER A 505 21.28 -3.49 -17.15
N TRP A 506 22.14 -4.46 -17.47
CA TRP A 506 23.57 -4.24 -17.67
C TRP A 506 24.10 -5.00 -18.87
N THR A 507 24.75 -4.31 -19.80
CA THR A 507 25.42 -4.94 -20.93
C THR A 507 26.90 -5.11 -20.63
N ALA A 508 27.38 -6.36 -20.66
CA ALA A 508 28.76 -6.66 -20.32
C ALA A 508 29.74 -5.98 -21.29
N PRO A 509 30.65 -5.09 -20.82
CA PRO A 509 31.61 -4.41 -21.70
C PRO A 509 32.75 -5.32 -22.17
N SER A 510 32.89 -6.50 -21.58
CA SER A 510 33.90 -7.50 -21.90
C SER A 510 33.47 -8.89 -21.41
N THR A 511 34.08 -9.95 -21.96
CA THR A 511 33.92 -11.31 -21.44
C THR A 511 34.72 -11.45 -20.13
N GLY A 512 34.20 -12.17 -19.15
CA GLY A 512 34.84 -12.28 -17.83
C GLY A 512 33.99 -12.98 -16.78
N THR A 513 34.39 -12.86 -15.51
CA THR A 513 33.56 -13.26 -14.36
C THR A 513 33.04 -12.00 -13.67
N LEU A 514 31.72 -11.87 -13.59
CA LEU A 514 31.04 -10.83 -12.83
C LEU A 514 30.85 -11.29 -11.39
N ARG A 515 31.34 -10.52 -10.42
CA ARG A 515 30.88 -10.50 -9.03
C ARG A 515 29.82 -9.42 -8.91
N LEU A 516 28.66 -9.77 -8.38
CA LEU A 516 27.53 -8.87 -8.13
C LEU A 516 27.04 -9.15 -6.71
N ASP A 517 26.95 -8.13 -5.86
CA ASP A 517 26.53 -8.27 -4.46
C ASP A 517 25.58 -7.16 -4.03
N THR A 518 24.81 -7.41 -2.97
CA THR A 518 23.89 -6.43 -2.36
C THR A 518 24.40 -5.85 -1.04
N LEU A 519 25.72 -5.90 -0.82
CA LEU A 519 26.36 -5.47 0.42
C LEU A 519 26.04 -4.00 0.73
N GLY A 520 25.56 -3.76 1.96
CA GLY A 520 25.08 -2.46 2.42
C GLY A 520 23.56 -2.25 2.30
N SER A 521 22.80 -3.24 1.79
CA SER A 521 21.34 -3.27 1.93
C SER A 521 20.92 -3.47 3.39
N ASN A 522 19.73 -3.00 3.77
CA ASN A 522 19.27 -3.02 5.17
C ASN A 522 18.20 -4.07 5.50
N PHE A 523 18.05 -5.09 4.65
CA PHE A 523 17.07 -6.18 4.76
C PHE A 523 17.68 -7.49 4.24
N ASP A 524 17.04 -8.63 4.51
CA ASP A 524 17.45 -9.94 4.00
C ASP A 524 17.15 -10.01 2.49
N THR A 525 18.20 -9.99 1.66
CA THR A 525 18.07 -9.87 0.21
C THR A 525 18.10 -11.21 -0.52
N VAL A 526 17.43 -11.29 -1.66
CA VAL A 526 17.57 -12.38 -2.63
C VAL A 526 17.92 -11.78 -4.00
N LEU A 527 19.14 -12.03 -4.45
CA LEU A 527 19.71 -11.55 -5.71
C LEU A 527 19.63 -12.62 -6.81
N ALA A 528 19.18 -12.21 -8.00
CA ALA A 528 19.14 -13.08 -9.16
C ALA A 528 19.63 -12.36 -10.42
N ALA A 529 20.31 -13.10 -11.30
CA ALA A 529 20.80 -12.60 -12.57
C ALA A 529 20.33 -13.49 -13.73
N TYR A 530 19.84 -12.87 -14.79
CA TYR A 530 19.16 -13.50 -15.92
C TYR A 530 19.67 -12.98 -17.27
N THR A 531 19.34 -13.70 -18.34
CA THR A 531 19.32 -13.18 -19.71
C THR A 531 17.91 -13.30 -20.29
N GLY A 532 17.47 -12.28 -21.04
CA GLY A 532 16.14 -12.20 -21.66
C GLY A 532 15.50 -10.82 -21.52
N THR A 533 14.32 -10.64 -22.12
CA THR A 533 13.54 -9.38 -22.11
C THR A 533 12.06 -9.58 -21.78
N ASN A 534 11.63 -10.83 -21.56
CA ASN A 534 10.26 -11.20 -21.19
C ASN A 534 10.32 -12.02 -19.89
N ALA A 535 9.61 -11.57 -18.86
CA ALA A 535 9.58 -12.17 -17.53
C ALA A 535 9.34 -13.69 -17.58
N GLY A 536 8.31 -14.12 -18.31
CA GLY A 536 7.92 -15.53 -18.46
C GLY A 536 8.88 -16.40 -19.29
N ALA A 537 9.98 -15.83 -19.80
CA ALA A 537 11.00 -16.52 -20.59
C ALA A 537 12.44 -16.18 -20.16
N LEU A 538 12.63 -15.63 -18.95
CA LEU A 538 13.97 -15.33 -18.41
C LEU A 538 14.78 -16.61 -18.17
N VAL A 539 16.04 -16.60 -18.63
CA VAL A 539 16.99 -17.69 -18.38
C VAL A 539 17.92 -17.28 -17.24
N ALA A 540 17.78 -17.95 -16.08
CA ALA A 540 18.62 -17.72 -14.92
C ALA A 540 20.09 -18.10 -15.19
N LYS A 541 21.00 -17.22 -14.77
CA LYS A 541 22.46 -17.38 -14.87
C LYS A 541 23.14 -17.54 -13.50
N ALA A 542 22.67 -16.83 -12.47
CA ALA A 542 23.01 -17.07 -11.07
C ALA A 542 21.93 -16.55 -10.12
N GLN A 543 21.84 -17.10 -8.91
CA GLN A 543 20.90 -16.68 -7.86
C GLN A 543 21.50 -16.96 -6.47
N ASN A 544 21.31 -16.05 -5.51
CA ASN A 544 21.70 -16.23 -4.11
C ASN A 544 20.70 -15.55 -3.14
N ASP A 545 20.68 -15.94 -1.86
CA ASP A 545 20.03 -15.20 -0.75
C ASP A 545 21.11 -14.72 0.22
N ASP A 546 21.77 -15.64 0.94
CA ASP A 546 22.82 -15.32 1.90
C ASP A 546 24.23 -15.27 1.27
N GLY A 547 24.97 -14.21 1.57
CA GLY A 547 26.40 -14.07 1.32
C GLY A 547 27.25 -14.86 2.31
N GLN A 548 28.56 -14.59 2.35
CA GLN A 548 29.49 -15.35 3.22
C GLN A 548 29.43 -14.95 4.71
N SER A 549 28.79 -13.81 5.06
CA SER A 549 28.83 -13.29 6.45
C SER A 549 27.64 -12.43 6.89
N ASP A 550 26.66 -12.17 6.03
CA ASP A 550 25.44 -11.42 6.36
C ASP A 550 24.25 -11.88 5.50
N TYR A 551 23.05 -11.35 5.78
CA TYR A 551 21.82 -11.58 5.01
C TYR A 551 21.79 -10.79 3.68
N THR A 552 22.95 -10.37 3.15
CA THR A 552 23.05 -9.75 1.82
C THR A 552 23.64 -10.75 0.81
N SER A 553 23.07 -10.80 -0.38
CA SER A 553 23.41 -11.77 -1.40
C SER A 553 24.70 -11.43 -2.16
N GLU A 554 25.40 -12.46 -2.62
CA GLU A 554 26.45 -12.37 -3.63
C GLU A 554 26.24 -13.42 -4.73
N VAL A 555 26.43 -13.06 -6.00
CA VAL A 555 26.55 -14.01 -7.13
C VAL A 555 27.86 -13.82 -7.90
N LEU A 556 28.45 -14.96 -8.31
CA LEU A 556 29.61 -15.04 -9.19
C LEU A 556 29.22 -15.77 -10.47
N MET A 557 29.28 -15.08 -11.62
CA MET A 557 28.81 -15.63 -12.89
C MET A 557 29.73 -15.31 -14.08
N PRO A 558 29.94 -16.25 -15.02
CA PRO A 558 30.58 -15.93 -16.29
C PRO A 558 29.67 -15.02 -17.12
N VAL A 559 30.26 -14.03 -17.78
CA VAL A 559 29.56 -13.09 -18.67
C VAL A 559 30.32 -12.92 -19.98
N LYS A 560 29.59 -12.61 -21.05
CA LYS A 560 30.11 -12.48 -22.42
C LYS A 560 29.93 -11.07 -22.94
N ALA A 561 30.97 -10.51 -23.54
CA ALA A 561 30.94 -9.15 -24.10
C ALA A 561 29.71 -8.90 -25.00
N GLY A 562 29.04 -7.77 -24.82
CA GLY A 562 27.87 -7.37 -25.59
C GLY A 562 26.55 -8.05 -25.21
N VAL A 563 26.56 -9.02 -24.29
CA VAL A 563 25.32 -9.62 -23.76
C VAL A 563 24.74 -8.74 -22.66
N THR A 564 23.43 -8.47 -22.74
CA THR A 564 22.66 -7.79 -21.69
C THR A 564 22.15 -8.80 -20.68
N TYR A 565 22.46 -8.53 -19.42
CA TYR A 565 22.00 -9.26 -18.24
C TYR A 565 20.97 -8.42 -17.49
N ARG A 566 20.02 -9.11 -16.87
CA ARG A 566 18.95 -8.52 -16.05
C ARG A 566 19.17 -8.96 -14.62
N TRP A 567 19.30 -8.02 -13.71
CA TRP A 567 19.55 -8.28 -12.29
C TRP A 567 18.30 -7.93 -11.50
N ALA A 568 17.80 -8.85 -10.69
CA ALA A 568 16.67 -8.64 -9.79
C ALA A 568 17.17 -8.68 -8.34
N VAL A 569 16.78 -7.70 -7.54
CA VAL A 569 16.90 -7.73 -6.08
C VAL A 569 15.52 -7.82 -5.48
N SER A 570 15.31 -8.83 -4.66
CA SER A 570 14.09 -9.07 -3.87
C SER A 570 14.47 -9.27 -2.41
N GLY A 571 13.51 -9.52 -1.52
CA GLY A 571 13.80 -9.93 -0.14
C GLY A 571 13.35 -11.35 0.18
N TYR A 572 14.00 -11.95 1.17
CA TYR A 572 13.62 -13.25 1.67
C TYR A 572 12.27 -13.16 2.41
N GLY A 573 11.35 -14.08 2.12
CA GLY A 573 10.03 -14.10 2.77
C GLY A 573 9.11 -12.90 2.47
N GLY A 574 9.50 -12.01 1.56
CA GLY A 574 8.78 -10.76 1.27
C GLY A 574 9.34 -9.53 1.99
N ASP A 575 10.51 -9.62 2.63
CA ASP A 575 11.20 -8.46 3.21
C ASP A 575 11.48 -7.38 2.15
N THR A 576 11.44 -6.11 2.57
CA THR A 576 11.73 -4.97 1.69
C THR A 576 12.50 -3.88 2.43
N GLY A 577 13.28 -3.10 1.69
CA GLY A 577 14.12 -2.06 2.27
C GLY A 577 14.91 -1.27 1.24
N ALA A 578 15.93 -0.56 1.71
CA ALA A 578 16.89 0.13 0.88
C ALA A 578 17.87 -0.87 0.27
N VAL A 579 18.03 -0.81 -1.04
CA VAL A 579 18.93 -1.66 -1.83
C VAL A 579 20.24 -0.92 -2.06
N SER A 580 21.35 -1.59 -1.76
CA SER A 580 22.67 -1.32 -2.30
C SER A 580 23.00 -2.43 -3.30
N LEU A 581 23.55 -2.11 -4.47
CA LEU A 581 23.92 -3.10 -5.48
C LEU A 581 25.28 -2.76 -6.09
N ASN A 582 26.26 -3.64 -5.92
CA ASN A 582 27.66 -3.43 -6.29
C ASN A 582 28.09 -4.48 -7.34
N TRP A 583 28.87 -4.08 -8.34
CA TRP A 583 29.40 -5.00 -9.35
C TRP A 583 30.88 -4.83 -9.64
N ASN A 584 31.55 -5.94 -9.95
CA ASN A 584 32.94 -5.98 -10.40
C ASN A 584 33.15 -7.10 -11.45
N LEU A 585 33.55 -6.73 -12.66
CA LEU A 585 33.86 -7.63 -13.76
C LEU A 585 35.37 -7.89 -13.83
N GLN A 586 35.78 -9.10 -13.48
CA GLN A 586 37.12 -9.60 -13.77
C GLN A 586 37.19 -10.05 -15.23
N THR A 587 37.72 -9.19 -16.10
CA THR A 587 37.79 -9.46 -17.54
C THR A 587 38.72 -10.63 -17.87
N VAL A 588 38.31 -11.44 -18.84
CA VAL A 588 39.04 -12.61 -19.33
C VAL A 588 39.41 -12.39 -20.79
N GLN A 589 40.71 -12.39 -21.07
CA GLN A 589 41.23 -12.28 -22.44
C GLN A 589 41.20 -13.65 -23.12
N CYS A 590 40.31 -13.80 -24.10
CA CYS A 590 40.10 -15.06 -24.83
C CYS A 590 41.00 -15.26 -26.06
N SER A 591 41.74 -14.23 -26.47
CA SER A 591 42.76 -14.32 -27.51
C SER A 591 44.00 -15.08 -27.03
N ILE A 592 44.73 -15.66 -27.99
CA ILE A 592 45.99 -16.37 -27.77
C ILE A 592 47.06 -15.68 -28.62
N SER A 593 48.15 -15.27 -27.99
CA SER A 593 49.30 -14.62 -28.64
C SER A 593 50.59 -15.44 -28.55
N ASN A 594 50.60 -16.52 -27.76
CA ASN A 594 51.81 -17.26 -27.45
C ASN A 594 52.19 -18.27 -28.55
N THR A 595 53.50 -18.40 -28.79
CA THR A 595 54.09 -19.55 -29.48
C THR A 595 53.84 -20.83 -28.66
N ASN A 596 53.66 -21.96 -29.36
CA ASN A 596 53.36 -23.24 -28.71
C ASN A 596 54.61 -23.80 -28.00
N PRO A 597 54.61 -23.96 -26.66
CA PRO A 597 55.78 -24.45 -25.93
C PRO A 597 55.85 -25.99 -25.82
N PHE A 598 54.89 -26.72 -26.41
CA PHE A 598 54.74 -28.16 -26.23
C PHE A 598 54.93 -28.94 -27.52
N ASN A 599 55.84 -29.92 -27.48
CA ASN A 599 56.12 -30.82 -28.60
C ASN A 599 55.00 -31.86 -28.82
N ASP A 600 54.21 -32.14 -27.79
CA ASP A 600 53.10 -33.10 -27.79
C ASP A 600 51.72 -32.45 -27.98
N VAL A 601 51.67 -31.19 -28.40
CA VAL A 601 50.44 -30.47 -28.78
C VAL A 601 50.55 -30.05 -30.25
N PRO A 602 50.14 -30.89 -31.21
CA PRO A 602 50.22 -30.55 -32.64
C PRO A 602 49.41 -29.30 -33.01
N ASN A 603 49.83 -28.58 -34.06
CA ASN A 603 49.09 -27.41 -34.55
C ASN A 603 47.67 -27.72 -35.07
N SER A 604 47.40 -28.98 -35.44
CA SER A 604 46.10 -29.48 -35.86
C SER A 604 45.23 -30.05 -34.72
N ALA A 605 45.73 -30.07 -33.48
CA ALA A 605 45.00 -30.69 -32.37
C ALA A 605 43.78 -29.85 -31.96
N TRP A 606 42.61 -30.49 -31.84
CA TRP A 606 41.35 -29.85 -31.45
C TRP A 606 41.41 -29.11 -30.10
N TYR A 607 42.26 -29.56 -29.18
CA TYR A 607 42.50 -28.95 -27.87
C TYR A 607 43.60 -27.88 -27.86
N ARG A 608 44.35 -27.68 -28.97
CA ARG A 608 45.53 -26.80 -29.02
C ARG A 608 45.25 -25.42 -28.45
N ASN A 609 44.24 -24.75 -28.97
CA ASN A 609 43.96 -23.35 -28.61
C ASN A 609 43.58 -23.25 -27.13
N ALA A 610 42.76 -24.17 -26.62
CA ALA A 610 42.44 -24.22 -25.20
C ALA A 610 43.70 -24.45 -24.33
N VAL A 611 44.60 -25.37 -24.71
CA VAL A 611 45.86 -25.60 -24.00
C VAL A 611 46.76 -24.36 -23.99
N LEU A 612 46.93 -23.69 -25.12
CA LEU A 612 47.74 -22.46 -25.20
C LEU A 612 47.12 -21.32 -24.40
N TRP A 613 45.79 -21.20 -24.39
CA TRP A 613 45.08 -20.25 -23.54
C TRP A 613 45.32 -20.54 -22.05
N LEU A 614 45.21 -21.80 -21.60
CA LEU A 614 45.51 -22.18 -20.22
C LEU A 614 46.94 -21.79 -19.82
N VAL A 615 47.95 -22.03 -20.67
CA VAL A 615 49.33 -21.62 -20.39
C VAL A 615 49.47 -20.11 -20.34
N GLN A 616 48.87 -19.39 -21.30
CA GLN A 616 48.95 -17.93 -21.35
C GLN A 616 48.24 -17.26 -20.16
N ARG A 617 47.26 -17.92 -19.54
CA ARG A 617 46.62 -17.48 -18.30
C ARG A 617 47.35 -17.95 -17.02
N GLY A 618 48.47 -18.67 -17.13
CA GLY A 618 49.17 -19.24 -15.97
C GLY A 618 48.44 -20.40 -15.28
N ILE A 619 47.35 -20.90 -15.86
CA ILE A 619 46.53 -21.97 -15.29
C ILE A 619 47.31 -23.30 -15.22
N THR A 620 48.28 -23.51 -16.13
CA THR A 620 49.17 -24.67 -16.10
C THR A 620 50.49 -24.42 -16.85
N SER A 621 51.56 -25.05 -16.41
CA SER A 621 52.86 -25.10 -17.09
C SER A 621 53.09 -26.41 -17.87
N GLY A 622 52.10 -27.30 -17.93
CA GLY A 622 52.22 -28.63 -18.52
C GLY A 622 52.52 -29.71 -17.48
N THR A 623 53.38 -30.67 -17.83
CA THR A 623 53.80 -31.81 -16.99
C THR A 623 55.32 -31.96 -16.88
N GLY A 624 56.07 -31.13 -17.61
CA GLY A 624 57.52 -31.14 -17.67
C GLY A 624 58.01 -30.32 -18.87
N PRO A 625 59.33 -30.14 -19.05
CA PRO A 625 59.89 -29.38 -20.16
C PRO A 625 59.37 -29.86 -21.52
N GLY A 626 58.74 -28.95 -22.28
CA GLY A 626 58.23 -29.25 -23.62
C GLY A 626 57.06 -30.24 -23.71
N ARG A 627 56.42 -30.63 -22.58
CA ARG A 627 55.39 -31.68 -22.55
C ARG A 627 54.13 -31.29 -21.75
N TYR A 628 52.98 -31.29 -22.43
CA TYR A 628 51.67 -31.06 -21.81
C TYR A 628 51.00 -32.34 -21.27
N SER A 629 51.30 -33.50 -21.87
CA SER A 629 50.66 -34.80 -21.66
C SER A 629 49.12 -34.78 -21.88
N PRO A 630 48.63 -34.41 -23.09
CA PRO A 630 47.21 -34.18 -23.36
C PRO A 630 46.30 -35.39 -23.08
N ASN A 631 46.80 -36.60 -23.34
CA ASN A 631 46.03 -37.84 -23.20
C ASN A 631 46.05 -38.42 -21.77
N SER A 632 46.89 -37.89 -20.87
CA SER A 632 46.92 -38.35 -19.47
C SER A 632 45.66 -37.92 -18.73
N ALA A 633 45.16 -38.78 -17.83
CA ALA A 633 44.04 -38.45 -16.96
C ALA A 633 44.43 -37.36 -15.95
N VAL A 634 43.51 -36.44 -15.67
CA VAL A 634 43.65 -35.43 -14.62
C VAL A 634 43.44 -36.08 -13.25
N THR A 635 44.38 -35.89 -12.32
CA THR A 635 44.18 -36.32 -10.91
C THR A 635 43.38 -35.29 -10.12
N ARG A 636 42.76 -35.69 -9.00
CA ARG A 636 42.00 -34.76 -8.13
C ARG A 636 42.86 -33.59 -7.62
N GLY A 637 44.13 -33.83 -7.29
CA GLY A 637 45.08 -32.77 -6.93
C GLY A 637 45.38 -31.81 -8.09
N GLN A 638 45.52 -32.32 -9.31
CA GLN A 638 45.65 -31.46 -10.50
C GLN A 638 44.36 -30.68 -10.78
N MET A 639 43.18 -31.28 -10.56
CA MET A 639 41.89 -30.61 -10.70
C MET A 639 41.78 -29.43 -9.72
N ALA A 640 42.12 -29.61 -8.45
CA ALA A 640 42.16 -28.52 -7.48
C ALA A 640 43.02 -27.36 -7.96
N VAL A 641 44.25 -27.63 -8.39
CA VAL A 641 45.19 -26.61 -8.88
C VAL A 641 44.70 -25.92 -10.15
N PHE A 642 44.09 -26.64 -11.09
CA PHE A 642 43.48 -26.04 -12.28
C PHE A 642 42.40 -25.01 -11.91
N LEU A 643 41.50 -25.34 -10.98
CA LEU A 643 40.40 -24.48 -10.57
C LEU A 643 40.90 -23.29 -9.73
N TRP A 644 41.82 -23.53 -8.79
CA TRP A 644 42.43 -22.50 -7.96
C TRP A 644 43.25 -21.49 -8.78
N ASN A 645 44.03 -21.95 -9.75
CA ASN A 645 44.73 -21.05 -10.69
C ASN A 645 43.73 -20.29 -11.58
N THR A 646 42.63 -20.92 -11.99
CA THR A 646 41.56 -20.25 -12.76
C THR A 646 40.85 -19.16 -11.94
N ALA A 647 40.80 -19.30 -10.61
CA ALA A 647 40.28 -18.30 -9.68
C ALA A 647 41.28 -17.19 -9.30
N GLY A 648 42.51 -17.22 -9.84
CA GLY A 648 43.53 -16.22 -9.51
C GLY A 648 44.33 -16.51 -8.22
N GLN A 649 44.38 -17.78 -7.79
CA GLN A 649 45.12 -18.24 -6.61
C GLN A 649 44.73 -17.56 -5.26
N PRO A 650 43.43 -17.40 -4.94
CA PRO A 650 43.00 -16.82 -3.67
C PRO A 650 43.53 -17.61 -2.47
N ALA A 651 43.90 -16.90 -1.40
CA ALA A 651 44.27 -17.53 -0.15
C ALA A 651 43.04 -18.14 0.54
N ALA A 652 43.22 -19.27 1.21
CA ALA A 652 42.22 -19.86 2.08
C ALA A 652 42.45 -19.40 3.53
N ILE A 653 41.39 -19.11 4.28
CA ILE A 653 41.50 -18.72 5.70
C ILE A 653 41.59 -19.98 6.59
N TYR A 654 40.98 -21.09 6.14
CA TYR A 654 40.90 -22.34 6.89
C TYR A 654 41.62 -23.50 6.18
N GLY A 655 42.11 -24.47 6.96
CA GLY A 655 42.71 -25.71 6.44
C GLY A 655 41.65 -26.75 6.04
N HIS A 656 41.97 -27.61 5.08
CA HIS A 656 41.03 -28.61 4.53
C HIS A 656 40.76 -29.85 5.40
N GLY A 657 41.50 -30.07 6.50
CA GLY A 657 41.34 -31.22 7.39
C GLY A 657 41.79 -32.60 6.85
N PHE A 658 41.85 -32.80 5.52
CA PHE A 658 42.27 -34.08 4.93
C PHE A 658 43.70 -34.51 5.30
N SER A 659 43.84 -35.77 5.71
CA SER A 659 45.10 -36.40 6.14
C SER A 659 46.02 -36.81 4.99
N ASP A 660 45.47 -37.05 3.80
CA ASP A 660 46.19 -37.51 2.61
C ASP A 660 46.64 -36.37 1.68
N VAL A 661 46.55 -35.12 2.14
CA VAL A 661 47.12 -33.93 1.49
C VAL A 661 48.08 -33.27 2.48
N PRO A 662 49.40 -33.55 2.39
CA PRO A 662 50.39 -32.92 3.27
C PRO A 662 50.50 -31.42 3.03
N SER A 663 50.83 -30.65 4.07
CA SER A 663 50.93 -29.18 4.03
C SER A 663 51.91 -28.63 2.97
N GLY A 664 52.99 -29.36 2.70
CA GLY A 664 53.96 -29.05 1.64
C GLY A 664 53.59 -29.56 0.24
N SER A 665 52.39 -30.13 0.06
CA SER A 665 51.92 -30.65 -1.24
C SER A 665 51.59 -29.51 -2.21
N TYR A 666 51.90 -29.71 -3.49
CA TYR A 666 51.56 -28.78 -4.58
C TYR A 666 50.05 -28.47 -4.68
N ALA A 667 49.19 -29.31 -4.09
CA ALA A 667 47.75 -29.14 -4.07
C ALA A 667 47.19 -28.57 -2.75
N ASN A 668 48.00 -28.39 -1.70
CA ASN A 668 47.52 -28.02 -0.34
C ASN A 668 46.61 -26.78 -0.35
N ASN A 669 47.12 -25.64 -0.81
CA ASN A 669 46.40 -24.37 -0.80
C ASN A 669 45.17 -24.40 -1.71
N ALA A 670 45.29 -25.08 -2.85
CA ALA A 670 44.18 -25.25 -3.79
C ALA A 670 43.05 -26.10 -3.21
N VAL A 671 43.37 -27.16 -2.45
CA VAL A 671 42.37 -28.02 -1.78
C VAL A 671 41.74 -27.29 -0.59
N ALA A 672 42.51 -26.50 0.17
CA ALA A 672 41.98 -25.64 1.23
C ALA A 672 40.91 -24.67 0.70
N TRP A 673 41.24 -23.92 -0.35
CA TRP A 673 40.29 -23.00 -0.97
C TRP A 673 39.06 -23.72 -1.56
N LEU A 674 39.24 -24.88 -2.20
CA LEU A 674 38.14 -25.69 -2.72
C LEU A 674 37.17 -26.19 -1.64
N VAL A 675 37.64 -26.44 -0.41
CA VAL A 675 36.78 -26.83 0.71
C VAL A 675 36.05 -25.62 1.29
N GLU A 676 36.77 -24.51 1.49
CA GLU A 676 36.21 -23.27 2.05
C GLU A 676 35.10 -22.69 1.16
N GLN A 677 35.22 -22.80 -0.17
CA GLN A 677 34.17 -22.38 -1.11
C GLN A 677 33.09 -23.45 -1.36
N GLY A 678 33.05 -24.55 -0.60
CA GLY A 678 32.04 -25.62 -0.76
C GLY A 678 32.14 -26.41 -2.07
N ILE A 679 33.19 -26.20 -2.87
CA ILE A 679 33.38 -26.85 -4.18
C ILE A 679 33.61 -28.36 -4.00
N THR A 680 34.28 -28.76 -2.91
CA THR A 680 34.57 -30.17 -2.61
C THR A 680 34.40 -30.53 -1.14
N SER A 681 33.98 -31.76 -0.88
CA SER A 681 33.90 -32.38 0.45
C SER A 681 34.85 -33.57 0.59
N GLY A 682 35.84 -33.70 -0.30
CA GLY A 682 36.77 -34.84 -0.34
C GLY A 682 36.19 -36.08 -1.03
N THR A 683 36.67 -37.26 -0.62
CA THR A 683 36.15 -38.60 -0.95
C THR A 683 35.74 -39.39 0.29
N GLY A 684 36.02 -38.86 1.48
CA GLY A 684 35.63 -39.37 2.79
C GLY A 684 35.94 -38.33 3.88
N PRO A 685 35.60 -38.59 5.15
CA PRO A 685 35.68 -37.59 6.23
C PRO A 685 37.07 -36.94 6.41
N ASP A 686 38.15 -37.71 6.16
CA ASP A 686 39.54 -37.28 6.34
C ASP A 686 40.41 -37.55 5.09
N ARG A 687 39.78 -37.79 3.93
CA ARG A 687 40.46 -38.10 2.65
C ARG A 687 40.00 -37.19 1.51
N TYR A 688 40.97 -36.64 0.77
CA TYR A 688 40.75 -35.96 -0.51
C TYR A 688 41.02 -36.85 -1.73
N SER A 689 41.90 -37.85 -1.60
CA SER A 689 42.41 -38.72 -2.66
C SER A 689 43.09 -37.96 -3.83
N PRO A 690 44.14 -37.15 -3.58
CA PRO A 690 44.72 -36.24 -4.59
C PRO A 690 45.29 -36.95 -5.83
N ASN A 691 45.73 -38.20 -5.71
CA ASN A 691 46.33 -38.96 -6.82
C ASN A 691 45.29 -39.74 -7.66
N SER A 692 44.04 -39.82 -7.23
CA SER A 692 42.99 -40.52 -7.98
C SER A 692 42.58 -39.74 -9.23
N PRO A 693 42.35 -40.41 -10.38
CA PRO A 693 41.89 -39.75 -11.60
C PRO A 693 40.44 -39.26 -11.45
N VAL A 694 40.11 -38.12 -12.08
CA VAL A 694 38.78 -37.52 -12.04
C VAL A 694 37.91 -38.05 -13.18
N THR A 695 36.65 -38.40 -12.89
CA THR A 695 35.67 -38.79 -13.92
C THR A 695 34.97 -37.56 -14.53
N ARG A 696 34.30 -37.72 -15.67
CA ARG A 696 33.54 -36.63 -16.32
C ARG A 696 32.39 -36.12 -15.43
N GLY A 697 31.70 -37.01 -14.71
CA GLY A 697 30.68 -36.63 -13.72
C GLY A 697 31.27 -35.78 -12.58
N GLN A 698 32.39 -36.22 -12.00
CA GLN A 698 33.09 -35.43 -10.97
C GLN A 698 33.55 -34.06 -11.49
N MET A 699 34.13 -34.01 -12.70
CA MET A 699 34.57 -32.76 -13.34
C MET A 699 33.40 -31.79 -13.57
N ALA A 700 32.24 -32.29 -14.00
CA ALA A 700 31.03 -31.48 -14.12
C ALA A 700 30.63 -30.89 -12.77
N THR A 701 30.55 -31.72 -11.72
CA THR A 701 30.23 -31.28 -10.35
C THR A 701 31.22 -30.23 -9.83
N PHE A 702 32.52 -30.39 -10.09
CA PHE A 702 33.54 -29.39 -9.73
C PHE A 702 33.30 -28.03 -10.40
N LEU A 703 33.07 -28.00 -11.72
CA LEU A 703 32.86 -26.75 -12.45
C LEU A 703 31.53 -26.07 -12.10
N TRP A 704 30.50 -26.86 -11.86
CA TRP A 704 29.17 -26.38 -11.47
C TRP A 704 29.14 -25.81 -10.05
N ARG A 705 29.82 -26.45 -9.08
CA ARG A 705 29.97 -25.90 -7.72
C ARG A 705 30.86 -24.66 -7.67
N MET A 706 31.86 -24.56 -8.56
CA MET A 706 32.70 -23.35 -8.70
C MET A 706 31.91 -22.09 -9.11
N ILE A 707 30.64 -22.22 -9.51
CA ILE A 707 29.73 -21.07 -9.76
C ILE A 707 28.53 -21.06 -8.78
N GLY A 708 28.67 -21.67 -7.61
CA GLY A 708 27.62 -21.69 -6.58
C GLY A 708 26.50 -22.73 -6.81
N GLY A 709 26.63 -23.64 -7.77
CA GLY A 709 25.66 -24.74 -7.95
C GLY A 709 24.29 -24.31 -8.50
N VAL A 710 24.27 -23.37 -9.45
CA VAL A 710 23.05 -22.79 -10.03
C VAL A 710 22.07 -23.84 -10.59
N TYR A 711 20.76 -23.61 -10.43
CA TYR A 711 19.76 -24.57 -10.90
C TYR A 711 19.64 -24.61 -12.43
N ALA A 712 20.04 -25.74 -13.03
CA ALA A 712 20.13 -25.92 -14.47
C ALA A 712 19.04 -26.80 -15.09
N GLY A 713 17.95 -27.07 -14.35
CA GLY A 713 16.95 -28.07 -14.76
C GLY A 713 17.55 -29.48 -14.78
N ALA A 714 16.90 -30.39 -15.51
CA ALA A 714 17.32 -31.78 -15.69
C ALA A 714 17.43 -32.21 -17.17
N ASP A 715 17.19 -31.30 -18.12
CA ASP A 715 17.27 -31.65 -19.54
C ASP A 715 18.72 -31.53 -20.04
N HIS A 716 19.31 -32.68 -20.35
CA HIS A 716 20.65 -32.84 -20.92
C HIS A 716 20.68 -33.73 -22.18
N GLY A 717 19.56 -34.33 -22.59
CA GLY A 717 19.47 -35.21 -23.77
C GLY A 717 20.22 -36.56 -23.71
N PHE A 718 21.18 -36.74 -22.80
CA PHE A 718 21.95 -37.99 -22.66
C PHE A 718 21.18 -39.11 -21.93
N TYR A 719 21.34 -40.36 -22.35
CA TYR A 719 20.68 -41.52 -21.71
C TYR A 719 21.47 -42.13 -20.54
N ASP A 720 22.77 -41.83 -20.44
CA ASP A 720 23.70 -42.41 -19.45
C ASP A 720 23.93 -41.51 -18.23
N VAL A 721 23.07 -40.51 -18.06
CA VAL A 721 22.95 -39.65 -16.88
C VAL A 721 21.52 -39.82 -16.38
N TYR A 722 21.38 -40.30 -15.14
CA TYR A 722 20.07 -40.59 -14.56
C TYR A 722 19.60 -39.46 -13.65
N PRO A 723 18.28 -39.24 -13.51
CA PRO A 723 17.74 -38.32 -12.51
C PRO A 723 18.31 -38.63 -11.12
N ASP A 724 18.63 -37.57 -10.37
CA ASP A 724 19.22 -37.61 -9.03
C ASP A 724 20.66 -38.17 -8.94
N ASP A 725 21.33 -38.51 -10.06
CA ASP A 725 22.78 -38.66 -10.08
C ASP A 725 23.45 -37.38 -9.53
N TYR A 726 24.51 -37.49 -8.73
CA TYR A 726 25.16 -36.32 -8.11
C TYR A 726 25.75 -35.30 -9.12
N TYR A 727 25.85 -35.69 -10.40
CA TYR A 727 26.27 -34.86 -11.52
C TYR A 727 25.14 -34.45 -12.48
N ASP A 728 23.92 -34.99 -12.37
CA ASP A 728 22.78 -34.71 -13.28
C ASP A 728 22.65 -33.22 -13.61
N ARG A 729 22.34 -32.41 -12.58
CA ARG A 729 22.18 -30.95 -12.71
C ARG A 729 23.44 -30.25 -13.21
N ALA A 730 24.62 -30.79 -12.91
CA ALA A 730 25.89 -30.25 -13.38
C ALA A 730 26.12 -30.56 -14.88
N VAL A 731 25.61 -31.68 -15.39
CA VAL A 731 25.64 -32.01 -16.82
C VAL A 731 24.62 -31.17 -17.59
N ALA A 732 23.38 -31.03 -17.07
CA ALA A 732 22.38 -30.13 -17.64
C ALA A 732 22.90 -28.68 -17.75
N TRP A 733 23.64 -28.21 -16.73
CA TRP A 733 24.34 -26.92 -16.77
C TRP A 733 25.39 -26.84 -17.89
N LEU A 734 26.29 -27.84 -18.00
CA LEU A 734 27.33 -27.87 -19.03
C LEU A 734 26.76 -27.88 -20.46
N VAL A 735 25.62 -28.52 -20.68
CA VAL A 735 24.92 -28.53 -21.99
C VAL A 735 24.31 -27.16 -22.27
N ARG A 736 23.56 -26.61 -21.31
CA ARG A 736 22.88 -25.30 -21.45
C ARG A 736 23.84 -24.17 -21.78
N GLU A 737 25.01 -24.13 -21.14
CA GLU A 737 26.03 -23.10 -21.39
C GLU A 737 26.95 -23.44 -22.58
N GLY A 738 26.63 -24.46 -23.40
CA GLY A 738 27.38 -24.82 -24.61
C GLY A 738 28.80 -25.39 -24.35
N ILE A 739 29.11 -25.66 -23.08
CA ILE A 739 30.43 -26.13 -22.64
C ILE A 739 30.65 -27.57 -23.13
N THR A 740 29.61 -28.40 -23.16
CA THR A 740 29.69 -29.80 -23.64
C THR A 740 28.55 -30.16 -24.59
N SER A 741 28.84 -31.14 -25.45
CA SER A 741 27.88 -31.78 -26.38
C SER A 741 27.95 -33.31 -26.26
N GLY A 742 28.34 -33.82 -25.09
CA GLY A 742 28.55 -35.25 -24.86
C GLY A 742 29.90 -35.78 -25.35
N THR A 743 30.06 -37.10 -25.26
CA THR A 743 31.07 -37.90 -25.99
C THR A 743 30.50 -38.43 -27.30
N SER A 744 29.18 -38.61 -27.36
CA SER A 744 28.37 -38.79 -28.57
C SER A 744 27.11 -37.92 -28.45
N GLN A 745 26.22 -37.97 -29.45
CA GLN A 745 24.94 -37.25 -29.42
C GLN A 745 24.06 -37.63 -28.21
N TRP A 746 24.20 -38.84 -27.69
CA TRP A 746 23.30 -39.42 -26.69
C TRP A 746 24.00 -39.85 -25.39
N GLU A 747 25.33 -39.69 -25.29
CA GLU A 747 26.12 -40.08 -24.13
C GLU A 747 26.92 -38.91 -23.57
N PHE A 748 26.89 -38.73 -22.25
CA PHE A 748 27.83 -37.89 -21.53
C PHE A 748 29.10 -38.66 -21.12
N SER A 749 29.02 -39.98 -20.94
CA SER A 749 30.06 -40.86 -20.36
C SER A 749 30.54 -40.41 -18.96
N PRO A 750 29.67 -40.28 -17.94
CA PRO A 750 30.01 -39.71 -16.64
C PRO A 750 31.15 -40.44 -15.90
N ASN A 751 31.27 -41.75 -16.10
CA ASN A 751 32.29 -42.59 -15.46
C ASN A 751 33.64 -42.62 -16.20
N GLN A 752 33.73 -42.07 -17.42
CA GLN A 752 35.00 -41.97 -18.15
C GLN A 752 35.94 -40.97 -17.45
N ARG A 753 37.23 -41.28 -17.41
CA ARG A 753 38.27 -40.37 -16.88
C ARG A 753 38.46 -39.16 -17.80
N VAL A 754 38.55 -37.96 -17.23
CA VAL A 754 38.86 -36.73 -17.97
C VAL A 754 40.35 -36.67 -18.31
N SER A 755 40.67 -36.49 -19.60
CA SER A 755 42.03 -36.20 -20.04
C SER A 755 42.41 -34.73 -19.85
N ARG A 756 43.70 -34.43 -19.78
CA ARG A 756 44.20 -33.04 -19.68
C ARG A 756 43.75 -32.18 -20.86
N ALA A 757 43.73 -32.74 -22.08
CA ALA A 757 43.18 -32.09 -23.27
C ALA A 757 41.69 -31.75 -23.14
N GLN A 758 40.87 -32.68 -22.62
CA GLN A 758 39.45 -32.41 -22.36
C GLN A 758 39.31 -31.30 -21.31
N MET A 759 40.05 -31.36 -20.20
CA MET A 759 39.95 -30.36 -19.13
C MET A 759 40.33 -28.96 -19.62
N ALA A 760 41.35 -28.84 -20.48
CA ALA A 760 41.69 -27.58 -21.12
C ALA A 760 40.49 -26.98 -21.88
N VAL A 761 39.82 -27.79 -22.70
CA VAL A 761 38.65 -27.34 -23.47
C VAL A 761 37.45 -27.03 -22.58
N PHE A 762 37.19 -27.79 -21.51
CA PHE A 762 36.14 -27.46 -20.53
C PHE A 762 36.38 -26.10 -19.86
N LEU A 763 37.60 -25.81 -19.40
CA LEU A 763 37.94 -24.53 -18.76
C LEU A 763 37.90 -23.36 -19.75
N ASN A 764 38.46 -23.54 -20.95
CA ASN A 764 38.46 -22.50 -21.97
C ASN A 764 37.04 -22.18 -22.46
N LYS A 765 36.19 -23.20 -22.70
CA LYS A 765 34.78 -22.98 -23.03
C LYS A 765 33.99 -22.31 -21.89
N ARG A 766 34.19 -22.72 -20.62
CA ARG A 766 33.58 -22.03 -19.46
C ARG A 766 33.95 -20.54 -19.41
N ALA A 767 35.17 -20.19 -19.78
CA ALA A 767 35.70 -18.83 -19.66
C ALA A 767 35.46 -17.93 -20.90
N CYS A 768 35.23 -18.53 -22.07
CA CYS A 768 35.24 -17.84 -23.37
C CYS A 768 34.12 -18.26 -24.36
N GLY A 769 33.22 -19.16 -23.95
CA GLY A 769 32.17 -19.78 -24.77
C GLY A 769 31.15 -18.80 -25.33
#